data_AF-A0A1Q7K276-F1
#
_entry.id   AF-A0A1Q7K276-F1
#
_cell.length_a   1.000
_cell.length_b   1.000
_cell.length_c   1.000
_cell.angle_alpha   90.00
_cell.angle_beta   90.00
_cell.angle_gamma   90.00
#
_symmetry.space_group_name_H-M   'P 1'
#
loop_
_entity.id
_entity.type
_entity.pdbx_description
1 polymer ?
#
loop_
_entity_poly.entity_id
_entity_poly.type
_entity_poly.pdbx_seq_one_letter_code
_entity_poly.pdbx_strand_id
1 'polypeptide(L)'
;MSTDALRRYLDETAQRELDELRAALDERLSALEHALAHPSPKTSLTNLVLELARVATAEAEAAAARACLQAQLDAQQRAGSGVEAQHTLEAERAVTTALRLEIEQVRTALKAESEASARLRQQLGEMRSALESERVAGSTRNRDLEQARAALMTEREVASALRRTAEEAQREIEDERERRAALDARLAQQQQAHSQVSERLAAVQSELAAARESARAAQAAVAARPDANDAGLAILEEARRDAEQRVDQAMAERDALAAELDAARQAVQGMQAAVDARLEKIDAKRSRLTKDAEARAEEAIRAREALAAELDAARQAAVAAQAESDARRDASEAERDRMEQTSKAAEARAHEAIRTRDALAAELGAARKAAVAAQAELDTRLFAAEAERARVVRASKEAEARAAKDAAARGEGAIRQRDAIAAELEAARQAAVTAQADFDARLHASETERARIEQASKDAIARAEQVIRERAALAKELDAARQAAVDAQSAVDARLFASEAERARMVRASKDAEARAEGAIRERDALAAERDASRQAASAAQAEFDSRLHASEAERARMEQTSKTAEARAAEAIRERDALAAELDAAGQAPAAVETASDARLDAIEADRTRMELAWHDAESRADEAMRQRDEIAKALRLLQVKVAGKKRGAQYKDVELTSLLEGPTQPSDQAVRRAKRHRLSTTIKVDIDGDAGELFDLSVGGAQVLCPKQPEVNRLVKLSLTSDANPVSCEGRIVWAWLEPHSHGRKLRYRAGISFTKVDDAAIDAFISTQSSKET
;
A
#
# COMPACT_ATOMS: atom_id res chain seq x y z
N MET A 1 96.46 -51.76 2.61
CA MET A 1 95.57 -52.93 2.77
C MET A 1 94.55 -52.61 3.86
N SER A 2 93.35 -53.21 3.83
CA SER A 2 92.38 -53.04 4.94
C SER A 2 92.93 -53.66 6.23
N THR A 3 92.51 -53.15 7.40
CA THR A 3 92.87 -53.72 8.71
C THR A 3 92.53 -55.20 8.80
N ASP A 4 91.36 -55.62 8.29
CA ASP A 4 90.97 -57.05 8.29
C ASP A 4 91.77 -57.90 7.29
N ALA A 5 92.27 -57.29 6.21
CA ALA A 5 93.19 -57.98 5.30
C ALA A 5 94.57 -58.19 5.95
N LEU A 6 95.03 -57.24 6.77
CA LEU A 6 96.25 -57.38 7.57
C LEU A 6 96.10 -58.48 8.64
N ARG A 7 94.94 -58.52 9.33
CA ARG A 7 94.63 -59.52 10.37
C ARG A 7 94.64 -60.95 9.82
N ARG A 8 93.98 -61.20 8.67
CA ARG A 8 93.98 -62.51 8.00
C ARG A 8 95.38 -62.92 7.57
N TYR A 9 96.13 -62.00 6.96
CA TYR A 9 97.51 -62.25 6.54
C TYR A 9 98.40 -62.71 7.70
N LEU A 10 98.26 -62.11 8.89
CA LEU A 10 99.07 -62.48 10.07
C LEU A 10 98.71 -63.88 10.62
N ASP A 11 97.42 -64.23 10.72
CA ASP A 11 97.01 -65.58 11.15
C ASP A 11 97.40 -66.67 10.12
N GLU A 12 97.21 -66.39 8.82
CA GLU A 12 97.66 -67.28 7.74
C GLU A 12 99.18 -67.48 7.73
N THR A 13 99.96 -66.45 8.07
CA THR A 13 101.42 -66.57 8.15
C THR A 13 101.84 -67.42 9.35
N ALA A 14 101.31 -67.14 10.54
CA ALA A 14 101.58 -67.91 11.75
C ALA A 14 101.14 -69.39 11.63
N GLN A 15 100.07 -69.67 10.88
CA GLN A 15 99.64 -71.04 10.61
C GLN A 15 100.62 -71.79 9.70
N ARG A 16 101.18 -71.14 8.67
CA ARG A 16 102.19 -71.77 7.78
C ARG A 16 103.48 -72.09 8.53
N GLU A 17 103.97 -71.17 9.36
CA GLU A 17 105.17 -71.39 10.19
C GLU A 17 104.98 -72.58 11.15
N LEU A 18 103.79 -72.71 11.75
CA LEU A 18 103.42 -73.85 12.58
C LEU A 18 103.38 -75.18 11.79
N ASP A 19 102.76 -75.19 10.62
CA ASP A 19 102.65 -76.39 9.79
C ASP A 19 104.00 -76.84 9.23
N GLU A 20 104.90 -75.91 8.90
CA GLU A 20 106.30 -76.19 8.54
C GLU A 20 107.08 -76.82 9.72
N LEU A 21 106.91 -76.29 10.94
CA LEU A 21 107.53 -76.85 12.14
C LEU A 21 107.00 -78.25 12.50
N ARG A 22 105.72 -78.52 12.25
CA ARG A 22 105.12 -79.86 12.40
C ARG A 22 105.65 -80.86 11.39
N ALA A 23 105.73 -80.47 10.12
CA ALA A 23 106.33 -81.31 9.09
C ALA A 23 107.80 -81.64 9.41
N ALA A 24 108.56 -80.65 9.91
CA ALA A 24 109.91 -80.87 10.40
C ALA A 24 109.95 -81.79 11.63
N LEU A 25 108.99 -81.71 12.55
CA LEU A 25 108.90 -82.59 13.72
C LEU A 25 108.69 -84.05 13.30
N ASP A 26 107.74 -84.29 12.39
CA ASP A 26 107.41 -85.62 11.86
C ASP A 26 108.59 -86.23 11.10
N GLU A 27 109.34 -85.43 10.33
CA GLU A 27 110.57 -85.88 9.65
C GLU A 27 111.63 -86.34 10.67
N ARG A 28 111.80 -85.60 11.78
CA ARG A 28 112.76 -85.96 12.84
C ARG A 28 112.29 -87.15 13.69
N LEU A 29 110.98 -87.32 13.91
CA LEU A 29 110.42 -88.53 14.52
C LEU A 29 110.68 -89.76 13.64
N SER A 30 110.36 -89.69 12.35
CA SER A 30 110.59 -90.78 11.39
C SER A 30 112.08 -91.16 11.29
N ALA A 31 112.97 -90.17 11.28
CA ALA A 31 114.42 -90.41 11.36
C ALA A 31 114.84 -91.11 12.66
N LEU A 32 114.20 -90.81 13.80
CA LEU A 32 114.48 -91.41 15.10
C LEU A 32 113.98 -92.85 15.18
N GLU A 33 112.76 -93.11 14.70
CA GLU A 33 112.21 -94.46 14.55
C GLU A 33 113.11 -95.33 13.65
N HIS A 34 113.58 -94.78 12.52
CA HIS A 34 114.50 -95.49 11.63
C HIS A 34 115.85 -95.80 12.29
N ALA A 35 116.42 -94.86 13.04
CA ALA A 35 117.68 -95.04 13.77
C ALA A 35 117.55 -96.03 14.95
N LEU A 36 116.39 -96.08 15.61
CA LEU A 36 116.07 -97.08 16.64
C LEU A 36 115.89 -98.49 16.05
N ALA A 37 115.30 -98.60 14.85
CA ALA A 37 115.13 -99.87 14.15
C ALA A 37 116.45 -100.43 13.57
N HIS A 38 117.40 -99.56 13.18
CA HIS A 38 118.66 -99.94 12.55
C HIS A 38 119.88 -99.29 13.24
N PRO A 39 120.31 -99.81 14.41
CA PRO A 39 121.42 -99.24 15.17
C PRO A 39 122.77 -99.41 14.44
N SER A 40 123.16 -98.41 13.66
CA SER A 40 124.47 -98.34 12.98
C SER A 40 125.45 -97.44 13.75
N PRO A 41 126.76 -97.76 13.78
CA PRO A 41 127.76 -96.97 14.50
C PRO A 41 128.07 -95.59 13.88
N LYS A 42 127.33 -95.17 12.84
CA LYS A 42 127.50 -93.86 12.16
C LYS A 42 126.41 -92.83 12.49
N THR A 43 125.35 -93.22 13.21
CA THR A 43 124.22 -92.32 13.54
C THR A 43 124.15 -92.08 15.05
N SER A 44 124.44 -90.86 15.49
CA SER A 44 124.35 -90.50 16.92
C SER A 44 122.90 -90.26 17.34
N LEU A 45 122.31 -91.25 18.04
CA LEU A 45 120.95 -91.16 18.58
C LEU A 45 120.74 -89.89 19.43
N THR A 46 121.75 -89.51 20.21
CA THR A 46 121.74 -88.33 21.09
C THR A 46 121.55 -87.03 20.32
N ASN A 47 122.20 -86.87 19.16
CA ASN A 47 122.05 -85.65 18.35
C ASN A 47 120.63 -85.54 17.78
N LEU A 48 120.05 -86.67 17.36
CA LEU A 48 118.73 -86.69 16.77
C LEU A 48 117.62 -86.40 17.81
N VAL A 49 117.78 -86.90 19.03
CA VAL A 49 116.91 -86.54 20.17
C VAL A 49 117.02 -85.05 20.53
N LEU A 50 118.23 -84.46 20.46
CA LEU A 50 118.43 -83.03 20.69
C LEU A 50 117.82 -82.15 19.59
N GLU A 51 117.90 -82.56 18.32
CA GLU A 51 117.23 -81.83 17.23
C GLU A 51 115.71 -81.99 17.30
N LEU A 52 115.21 -83.19 17.62
CA LEU A 52 113.78 -83.42 17.86
C LEU A 52 113.26 -82.53 18.99
N ALA A 53 113.97 -82.45 20.12
CA ALA A 53 113.60 -81.60 21.25
C ALA A 53 113.55 -80.11 20.87
N ARG A 54 114.50 -79.63 20.05
CA ARG A 54 114.50 -78.24 19.56
C ARG A 54 113.32 -77.95 18.63
N VAL A 55 113.01 -78.84 17.69
CA VAL A 55 111.86 -78.67 16.78
C VAL A 55 110.54 -78.75 17.56
N ALA A 56 110.44 -79.64 18.55
CA ALA A 56 109.28 -79.71 19.44
C ALA A 56 109.09 -78.44 20.29
N THR A 57 110.17 -77.85 20.80
CA THR A 57 110.10 -76.56 21.50
C THR A 57 109.70 -75.43 20.56
N ALA A 58 110.25 -75.38 19.34
CA ALA A 58 109.87 -74.38 18.34
C ALA A 58 108.40 -74.50 17.89
N GLU A 59 107.89 -75.73 17.68
CA GLU A 59 106.46 -75.96 17.39
C GLU A 59 105.57 -75.50 18.54
N ALA A 60 105.93 -75.83 19.79
CA ALA A 60 105.19 -75.41 20.97
C ALA A 60 105.19 -73.87 21.17
N GLU A 61 106.33 -73.21 20.90
CA GLU A 61 106.44 -71.74 20.94
C GLU A 61 105.60 -71.09 19.83
N ALA A 62 105.64 -71.62 18.60
CA ALA A 62 104.82 -71.14 17.48
C ALA A 62 103.31 -71.37 17.75
N ALA A 63 102.94 -72.53 18.32
CA ALA A 63 101.56 -72.83 18.72
C ALA A 63 101.05 -71.85 19.79
N ALA A 64 101.87 -71.55 20.81
CA ALA A 64 101.54 -70.57 21.83
C ALA A 64 101.44 -69.15 21.26
N ALA A 65 102.38 -68.75 20.39
CA ALA A 65 102.36 -67.45 19.73
C ALA A 65 101.10 -67.25 18.86
N ARG A 66 100.73 -68.26 18.06
CA ARG A 66 99.51 -68.23 17.25
C ARG A 66 98.25 -68.20 18.11
N ALA A 67 98.17 -68.99 19.18
CA ALA A 67 97.04 -68.96 20.11
C ALA A 67 96.86 -67.57 20.78
N CYS A 68 97.96 -66.93 21.18
CA CYS A 68 97.96 -65.57 21.69
C CYS A 68 97.51 -64.53 20.65
N LEU A 69 97.99 -64.64 19.40
CA LEU A 69 97.56 -63.75 18.30
C LEU A 69 96.06 -63.90 18.04
N GLN A 70 95.56 -65.13 17.94
CA GLN A 70 94.15 -65.40 17.66
C GLN A 70 93.24 -64.88 18.80
N ALA A 71 93.64 -65.04 20.06
CA ALA A 71 92.94 -64.47 21.21
C ALA A 71 92.90 -62.92 21.19
N GLN A 72 93.97 -62.26 20.73
CA GLN A 72 93.98 -60.80 20.56
C GLN A 72 93.05 -60.32 19.44
N LEU A 73 92.99 -61.05 18.32
CA LEU A 73 92.10 -60.75 17.20
C LEU A 73 90.62 -60.88 17.61
N ASP A 74 90.27 -61.96 18.29
CA ASP A 74 88.92 -62.18 18.86
C ASP A 74 88.52 -61.07 19.85
N ALA A 75 89.44 -60.66 20.73
CA ALA A 75 89.20 -59.59 21.70
C ALA A 75 88.94 -58.24 21.00
N GLN A 76 89.70 -57.92 19.96
CA GLN A 76 89.49 -56.70 19.16
C GLN A 76 88.15 -56.71 18.40
N GLN A 77 87.74 -57.85 17.83
CA GLN A 77 86.45 -57.96 17.14
C GLN A 77 85.27 -57.75 18.09
N ARG A 78 85.29 -58.38 19.27
CA ARG A 78 84.24 -58.21 20.29
C ARG A 78 84.14 -56.76 20.77
N ALA A 79 85.27 -56.08 20.97
CA ALA A 79 85.31 -54.68 21.34
C ALA A 79 84.66 -53.78 20.26
N GLY A 80 84.97 -54.02 18.98
CA GLY A 80 84.36 -53.28 17.86
C GLY A 80 82.83 -53.43 17.82
N SER A 81 82.33 -54.68 17.84
CA SER A 81 80.89 -54.95 17.79
C SER A 81 80.09 -54.35 18.97
N GLY A 82 80.73 -54.23 20.15
CA GLY A 82 80.10 -53.64 21.33
C GLY A 82 79.86 -52.13 21.19
N VAL A 83 80.82 -51.41 20.60
CA VAL A 83 80.72 -49.95 20.37
C VAL A 83 79.69 -49.65 19.28
N GLU A 84 79.66 -50.44 18.20
CA GLU A 84 78.65 -50.30 17.15
C GLU A 84 77.22 -50.51 17.68
N ALA A 85 77.01 -51.55 18.50
CA ALA A 85 75.71 -51.83 19.13
C ALA A 85 75.28 -50.77 20.16
N GLN A 86 76.24 -50.11 20.83
CA GLN A 86 75.94 -48.99 21.72
C GLN A 86 75.49 -47.75 20.93
N HIS A 87 76.21 -47.39 19.86
CA HIS A 87 75.83 -46.26 19.01
C HIS A 87 74.47 -46.44 18.33
N THR A 88 74.10 -47.65 17.88
CA THR A 88 72.76 -47.89 17.33
C THR A 88 71.67 -47.72 18.40
N LEU A 89 71.88 -48.24 19.61
CA LEU A 89 70.93 -48.10 20.72
C LEU A 89 70.78 -46.63 21.19
N GLU A 90 71.86 -45.85 21.19
CA GLU A 90 71.83 -44.42 21.48
C GLU A 90 71.06 -43.63 20.40
N ALA A 91 71.26 -43.95 19.13
CA ALA A 91 70.52 -43.37 18.02
C ALA A 91 69.01 -43.70 18.11
N GLU A 92 68.63 -44.96 18.36
CA GLU A 92 67.23 -45.37 18.56
C GLU A 92 66.58 -44.64 19.75
N ARG A 93 67.32 -44.45 20.85
CA ARG A 93 66.85 -43.69 22.01
C ARG A 93 66.62 -42.22 21.68
N ALA A 94 67.54 -41.59 20.93
CA ALA A 94 67.42 -40.20 20.49
C ALA A 94 66.22 -39.99 19.54
N VAL A 95 65.97 -40.93 18.61
CA VAL A 95 64.78 -40.92 17.75
C VAL A 95 63.50 -41.09 18.59
N THR A 96 63.52 -41.99 19.58
CA THR A 96 62.36 -42.23 20.46
C THR A 96 62.04 -41.03 21.35
N THR A 97 63.03 -40.30 21.85
CA THR A 97 62.80 -39.08 22.64
C THR A 97 62.31 -37.92 21.77
N ALA A 98 62.85 -37.77 20.56
CA ALA A 98 62.36 -36.78 19.59
C ALA A 98 60.89 -37.01 19.24
N LEU A 99 60.52 -38.24 18.87
CA LEU A 99 59.13 -38.59 18.52
C LEU A 99 58.15 -38.37 19.70
N ARG A 100 58.57 -38.65 20.93
CA ARG A 100 57.76 -38.35 22.13
C ARG A 100 57.52 -36.85 22.30
N LEU A 101 58.55 -36.03 22.07
CA LEU A 101 58.43 -34.57 22.14
C LEU A 101 57.48 -34.03 21.06
N GLU A 102 57.57 -34.54 19.83
CA GLU A 102 56.67 -34.19 18.73
C GLU A 102 55.21 -34.58 19.04
N ILE A 103 54.97 -35.78 19.58
CA ILE A 103 53.62 -36.22 19.99
C ILE A 103 53.03 -35.29 21.07
N GLU A 104 53.82 -34.88 22.06
CA GLU A 104 53.36 -33.93 23.08
C GLU A 104 53.11 -32.52 22.50
N GLN A 105 53.93 -32.05 21.57
CA GLN A 105 53.69 -30.78 20.86
C GLN A 105 52.40 -30.82 20.01
N VAL A 106 52.12 -31.93 19.33
CA VAL A 106 50.87 -32.11 18.57
C VAL A 106 49.66 -32.19 19.51
N ARG A 107 49.80 -32.83 20.68
CA ARG A 107 48.74 -32.89 21.71
C ARG A 107 48.41 -31.53 22.30
N THR A 108 49.41 -30.70 22.60
CA THR A 108 49.17 -29.35 23.13
C THR A 108 48.57 -28.42 22.07
N ALA A 109 49.02 -28.51 20.81
CA ALA A 109 48.42 -27.78 19.69
C ALA A 109 46.95 -28.17 19.47
N LEU A 110 46.65 -29.48 19.39
CA LEU A 110 45.27 -29.98 19.22
C LEU A 110 44.36 -29.56 20.39
N LYS A 111 44.88 -29.53 21.62
CA LYS A 111 44.13 -29.03 22.77
C LYS A 111 43.80 -27.54 22.61
N ALA A 112 44.77 -26.71 22.23
CA ALA A 112 44.55 -25.29 21.99
C ALA A 112 43.53 -25.03 20.87
N GLU A 113 43.59 -25.78 19.76
CA GLU A 113 42.58 -25.70 18.68
C GLU A 113 41.19 -26.13 19.15
N SER A 114 41.09 -27.16 20.01
CA SER A 114 39.80 -27.60 20.57
C SER A 114 39.18 -26.54 21.49
N GLU A 115 40.00 -25.84 22.28
CA GLU A 115 39.58 -24.73 23.14
C GLU A 115 39.17 -23.50 22.32
N ALA A 116 39.92 -23.16 21.26
CA ALA A 116 39.55 -22.09 20.32
C ALA A 116 38.23 -22.41 19.59
N SER A 117 38.06 -23.65 19.13
CA SER A 117 36.83 -24.14 18.51
C SER A 117 35.64 -24.11 19.47
N ALA A 118 35.84 -24.39 20.76
CA ALA A 118 34.80 -24.29 21.77
C ALA A 118 34.36 -22.83 21.98
N ARG A 119 35.31 -21.88 22.07
CA ARG A 119 35.02 -20.44 22.18
C ARG A 119 34.25 -19.92 20.98
N LEU A 120 34.65 -20.28 19.75
CA LEU A 120 33.94 -19.91 18.53
C LEU A 120 32.50 -20.47 18.49
N ARG A 121 32.29 -21.71 18.93
CA ARG A 121 30.93 -22.29 19.05
C ARG A 121 30.08 -21.56 20.09
N GLN A 122 30.67 -21.16 21.22
CA GLN A 122 29.99 -20.37 22.24
C GLN A 122 29.56 -19.00 21.68
N GLN A 123 30.49 -18.26 21.07
CA GLN A 123 30.20 -16.95 20.46
C GLN A 123 29.14 -17.03 19.35
N LEU A 124 29.16 -18.08 18.52
CA LEU A 124 28.11 -18.33 17.53
C LEU A 124 26.76 -18.68 18.17
N GLY A 125 26.74 -19.33 19.33
CA GLY A 125 25.53 -19.58 20.12
C GLY A 125 24.95 -18.29 20.71
N GLU A 126 25.80 -17.46 21.31
CA GLU A 126 25.44 -16.15 21.88
C GLU A 126 24.88 -15.21 20.80
N MET A 127 25.56 -15.09 19.65
CA MET A 127 25.09 -14.29 18.51
C MET A 127 23.76 -14.80 17.93
N ARG A 128 23.53 -16.11 17.89
CA ARG A 128 22.24 -16.69 17.47
C ARG A 128 21.13 -16.37 18.48
N SER A 129 21.42 -16.46 19.78
CA SER A 129 20.47 -16.11 20.84
C SER A 129 20.09 -14.63 20.80
N ALA A 130 21.06 -13.74 20.57
CA ALA A 130 20.83 -12.31 20.39
C ALA A 130 19.98 -12.01 19.14
N LEU A 131 20.29 -12.63 18.00
CA LEU A 131 19.50 -12.45 16.77
C LEU A 131 18.06 -12.97 16.93
N GLU A 132 17.87 -14.07 17.66
CA GLU A 132 16.53 -14.61 17.90
C GLU A 132 15.73 -13.74 18.89
N SER A 133 16.38 -13.16 19.90
CA SER A 133 15.71 -12.20 20.79
C SER A 133 15.31 -10.92 20.06
N GLU A 134 16.13 -10.41 19.13
CA GLU A 134 15.75 -9.31 18.24
C GLU A 134 14.59 -9.67 17.31
N ARG A 135 14.55 -10.88 16.74
CA ARG A 135 13.42 -11.34 15.92
C ARG A 135 12.13 -11.43 16.72
N VAL A 136 12.18 -11.97 17.94
CA VAL A 136 11.03 -12.01 18.84
C VAL A 136 10.56 -10.58 19.15
N ALA A 137 11.47 -9.67 19.51
CA ALA A 137 11.16 -8.26 19.77
C ALA A 137 10.64 -7.49 18.54
N GLY A 138 11.12 -7.83 17.33
CA GLY A 138 10.57 -7.32 16.08
C GLY A 138 9.16 -7.85 15.82
N SER A 139 8.92 -9.12 16.11
CA SER A 139 7.59 -9.74 15.97
C SER A 139 6.56 -9.19 16.96
N THR A 140 6.96 -8.80 18.18
CA THR A 140 6.07 -8.12 19.13
C THR A 140 5.77 -6.72 18.64
N ARG A 141 6.77 -5.90 18.31
CA ARG A 141 6.56 -4.54 17.76
C ARG A 141 5.64 -4.53 16.53
N ASN A 142 5.75 -5.51 15.64
CA ASN A 142 4.85 -5.62 14.49
C ASN A 142 3.40 -5.93 14.92
N ARG A 143 3.19 -6.84 15.89
CA ARG A 143 1.85 -7.12 16.45
C ARG A 143 1.28 -5.90 17.17
N ASP A 144 2.10 -5.17 17.93
CA ASP A 144 1.70 -3.96 18.64
C ASP A 144 1.30 -2.84 17.64
N LEU A 145 2.05 -2.70 16.52
CA LEU A 145 1.71 -1.79 15.42
C LEU A 145 0.44 -2.21 14.67
N GLU A 146 0.19 -3.50 14.47
CA GLU A 146 -1.05 -4.01 13.88
C GLU A 146 -2.25 -3.77 14.80
N GLN A 147 -2.09 -3.98 16.12
CA GLN A 147 -3.12 -3.66 17.11
C GLN A 147 -3.42 -2.16 17.16
N ALA A 148 -2.40 -1.30 17.17
CA ALA A 148 -2.58 0.16 17.13
C ALA A 148 -3.27 0.64 15.84
N ARG A 149 -2.97 0.00 14.69
CA ARG A 149 -3.67 0.27 13.42
C ARG A 149 -5.13 -0.19 13.46
N ALA A 150 -5.41 -1.35 14.04
CA ALA A 150 -6.77 -1.85 14.21
C ALA A 150 -7.59 -0.92 15.13
N ALA A 151 -7.04 -0.51 16.27
CA ALA A 151 -7.65 0.45 17.19
C ALA A 151 -7.94 1.80 16.50
N LEU A 152 -6.99 2.36 15.74
CA LEU A 152 -7.21 3.60 14.99
C LEU A 152 -8.31 3.46 13.93
N MET A 153 -8.46 2.27 13.32
CA MET A 153 -9.55 2.01 12.38
C MET A 153 -10.90 1.94 13.09
N THR A 154 -11.00 1.26 14.24
CA THR A 154 -12.26 1.23 15.01
C THR A 154 -12.62 2.61 15.56
N GLU A 155 -11.66 3.42 16.01
CA GLU A 155 -11.91 4.83 16.39
C GLU A 155 -12.47 5.66 15.22
N ARG A 156 -11.92 5.49 14.01
CA ARG A 156 -12.42 6.18 12.80
C ARG A 156 -13.83 5.73 12.42
N GLU A 157 -14.13 4.44 12.56
CA GLU A 157 -15.48 3.91 12.34
C GLU A 157 -16.47 4.49 13.36
N VAL A 158 -16.13 4.50 14.65
CA VAL A 158 -16.92 5.13 15.72
C VAL A 158 -17.11 6.63 15.47
N ALA A 159 -16.06 7.36 15.11
CA ALA A 159 -16.15 8.78 14.77
C ALA A 159 -17.06 9.03 13.54
N SER A 160 -17.02 8.16 12.53
CA SER A 160 -17.91 8.22 11.37
C SER A 160 -19.37 7.92 11.71
N ALA A 161 -19.62 7.05 12.70
CA ALA A 161 -20.95 6.72 13.19
C ALA A 161 -21.50 7.87 14.04
N LEU A 162 -20.70 8.42 14.96
CA LEU A 162 -21.04 9.62 15.74
C LEU A 162 -21.41 10.79 14.82
N ARG A 163 -20.60 11.05 13.79
CA ARG A 163 -20.90 12.09 12.79
C ARG A 163 -22.23 11.87 12.08
N ARG A 164 -22.53 10.64 11.65
CA ARG A 164 -23.84 10.30 11.06
C ARG A 164 -24.99 10.54 12.04
N THR A 165 -24.87 10.11 13.30
CA THR A 165 -25.90 10.36 14.31
C THR A 165 -26.09 11.85 14.63
N ALA A 166 -25.03 12.66 14.53
CA ALA A 166 -25.12 14.12 14.69
C ALA A 166 -25.81 14.77 13.48
N GLU A 167 -25.49 14.35 12.26
CA GLU A 167 -26.15 14.81 11.02
C GLU A 167 -27.64 14.40 10.98
N GLU A 168 -27.99 13.21 11.50
CA GLU A 168 -29.38 12.76 11.69
C GLU A 168 -30.13 13.59 12.73
N ALA A 169 -29.51 13.85 13.90
CA ALA A 169 -30.10 14.69 14.95
C ALA A 169 -30.28 16.15 14.49
N GLN A 170 -29.36 16.68 13.68
CA GLN A 170 -29.46 18.01 13.08
C GLN A 170 -30.69 18.12 12.17
N ARG A 171 -30.90 17.12 11.30
CA ARG A 171 -32.09 17.06 10.42
C ARG A 171 -33.38 16.95 11.21
N GLU A 172 -33.43 16.13 12.27
CA GLU A 172 -34.63 16.02 13.11
C GLU A 172 -34.96 17.35 13.84
N ILE A 173 -33.95 18.16 14.18
CA ILE A 173 -34.13 19.51 14.72
C ILE A 173 -34.67 20.49 13.66
N GLU A 174 -34.26 20.36 12.40
CA GLU A 174 -34.78 21.16 11.28
C GLU A 174 -36.23 20.79 10.94
N ASP A 175 -36.54 19.49 10.79
CA ASP A 175 -37.91 18.98 10.64
C ASP A 175 -38.86 19.51 11.72
N GLU A 176 -38.46 19.49 12.99
CA GLU A 176 -39.29 19.99 14.09
C GLU A 176 -39.38 21.53 14.12
N ARG A 177 -38.39 22.27 13.60
CA ARG A 177 -38.50 23.73 13.41
C ARG A 177 -39.53 24.06 12.32
N GLU A 178 -39.51 23.36 11.20
CA GLU A 178 -40.49 23.56 10.11
C GLU A 178 -41.91 23.21 10.59
N ARG A 179 -42.07 22.07 11.29
CA ARG A 179 -43.36 21.68 11.90
C ARG A 179 -43.86 22.71 12.90
N ARG A 180 -42.97 23.33 13.69
CA ARG A 180 -43.33 24.40 14.63
C ARG A 180 -43.78 25.66 13.91
N ALA A 181 -43.04 26.13 12.90
CA ALA A 181 -43.42 27.28 12.09
C ALA A 181 -44.81 27.09 11.42
N ALA A 182 -45.11 25.87 10.95
CA ALA A 182 -46.43 25.53 10.40
C ALA A 182 -47.56 25.52 11.45
N LEU A 183 -47.27 25.17 12.71
CA LEU A 183 -48.24 25.26 13.81
C LEU A 183 -48.47 26.71 14.24
N ASP A 184 -47.41 27.52 14.35
CA ASP A 184 -47.50 28.93 14.72
C ASP A 184 -48.29 29.73 13.65
N ALA A 185 -48.07 29.44 12.37
CA ALA A 185 -48.85 30.02 11.27
C ALA A 185 -50.35 29.64 11.34
N ARG A 186 -50.68 28.40 11.71
CA ARG A 186 -52.08 27.98 11.93
C ARG A 186 -52.71 28.67 13.14
N LEU A 187 -51.95 28.86 14.22
CA LEU A 187 -52.43 29.58 15.40
C LEU A 187 -52.75 31.04 15.07
N ALA A 188 -51.88 31.72 14.32
CA ALA A 188 -52.11 33.09 13.83
C ALA A 188 -53.36 33.17 12.92
N GLN A 189 -53.55 32.21 12.02
CA GLN A 189 -54.74 32.15 11.16
C GLN A 189 -56.03 31.96 11.98
N GLN A 190 -56.01 31.10 13.02
CA GLN A 190 -57.15 30.90 13.92
C GLN A 190 -57.45 32.14 14.77
N GLN A 191 -56.42 32.86 15.22
CA GLN A 191 -56.59 34.13 15.95
C GLN A 191 -57.21 35.22 15.06
N GLN A 192 -56.82 35.30 13.78
CA GLN A 192 -57.42 36.22 12.81
C GLN A 192 -58.88 35.85 12.47
N ALA A 193 -59.21 34.55 12.38
CA ALA A 193 -60.59 34.10 12.25
C ALA A 193 -61.44 34.45 13.49
N HIS A 194 -60.88 34.28 14.69
CA HIS A 194 -61.54 34.65 15.94
C HIS A 194 -61.81 36.17 16.03
N SER A 195 -60.88 37.03 15.61
CA SER A 195 -61.12 38.48 15.59
C SER A 195 -62.24 38.87 14.63
N GLN A 196 -62.29 38.26 13.43
CA GLN A 196 -63.37 38.48 12.46
C GLN A 196 -64.75 38.05 13.00
N VAL A 197 -64.85 36.89 13.67
CA VAL A 197 -66.11 36.46 14.31
C VAL A 197 -66.50 37.41 15.45
N SER A 198 -65.53 37.89 16.23
CA SER A 198 -65.77 38.86 17.30
C SER A 198 -66.26 40.22 16.78
N GLU A 199 -65.73 40.70 15.64
CA GLU A 199 -66.18 41.93 14.98
C GLU A 199 -67.61 41.79 14.44
N ARG A 200 -67.93 40.66 13.80
CA ARG A 200 -69.29 40.36 13.31
C ARG A 200 -70.29 40.25 14.46
N LEU A 201 -69.91 39.62 15.58
CA LEU A 201 -70.75 39.57 16.78
C LEU A 201 -71.02 40.97 17.35
N ALA A 202 -70.03 41.87 17.34
CA ALA A 202 -70.22 43.25 17.77
C ALA A 202 -71.14 44.05 16.83
N ALA A 203 -71.06 43.82 15.52
CA ALA A 203 -71.97 44.41 14.53
C ALA A 203 -73.43 43.95 14.75
N VAL A 204 -73.66 42.63 14.85
CA VAL A 204 -75.00 42.08 15.10
C VAL A 204 -75.56 42.50 16.48
N GLN A 205 -74.71 42.71 17.49
CA GLN A 205 -75.14 43.31 18.77
C GLN A 205 -75.62 44.76 18.63
N SER A 206 -75.00 45.56 17.74
CA SER A 206 -75.44 46.92 17.42
C SER A 206 -76.76 46.92 16.63
N GLU A 207 -76.88 46.03 15.65
CA GLU A 207 -78.11 45.84 14.86
C GLU A 207 -79.27 45.36 15.73
N LEU A 208 -79.04 44.43 16.65
CA LEU A 208 -80.01 43.99 17.66
C LEU A 208 -80.44 45.13 18.59
N ALA A 209 -79.54 46.04 18.96
CA ALA A 209 -79.90 47.21 19.75
C ALA A 209 -80.83 48.15 18.96
N ALA A 210 -80.50 48.44 17.70
CA ALA A 210 -81.34 49.24 16.80
C ALA A 210 -82.70 48.57 16.50
N ALA A 211 -82.73 47.25 16.29
CA ALA A 211 -83.96 46.49 16.08
C ALA A 211 -84.87 46.54 17.32
N ARG A 212 -84.31 46.42 18.53
CA ARG A 212 -85.06 46.57 19.79
C ARG A 212 -85.60 47.98 19.99
N GLU A 213 -84.86 49.01 19.59
CA GLU A 213 -85.32 50.40 19.64
C GLU A 213 -86.44 50.65 18.62
N SER A 214 -86.32 50.11 17.40
CA SER A 214 -87.36 50.13 16.37
C SER A 214 -88.63 49.39 16.83
N ALA A 215 -88.51 48.22 17.46
CA ALA A 215 -89.64 47.47 18.00
C ALA A 215 -90.35 48.23 19.14
N ARG A 216 -89.59 48.88 20.04
CA ARG A 216 -90.15 49.77 21.08
C ARG A 216 -90.86 50.98 20.47
N ALA A 217 -90.30 51.58 19.42
CA ALA A 217 -90.93 52.69 18.70
C ALA A 217 -92.24 52.26 18.01
N ALA A 218 -92.27 51.08 17.38
CA ALA A 218 -93.48 50.51 16.78
C ALA A 218 -94.56 50.20 17.85
N GLN A 219 -94.16 49.60 18.99
CA GLN A 219 -95.05 49.36 20.13
C GLN A 219 -95.62 50.67 20.70
N ALA A 220 -94.80 51.72 20.83
CA ALA A 220 -95.25 53.04 21.28
C ALA A 220 -96.19 53.71 20.25
N ALA A 221 -95.94 53.55 18.95
CA ALA A 221 -96.79 54.08 17.88
C ALA A 221 -98.19 53.41 17.85
N VAL A 222 -98.26 52.10 18.08
CA VAL A 222 -99.53 51.37 18.28
C VAL A 222 -100.26 51.88 19.54
N ALA A 223 -99.54 52.06 20.65
CA ALA A 223 -100.15 52.52 21.91
C ALA A 223 -100.63 53.99 21.87
N ALA A 224 -100.04 54.84 21.04
CA ALA A 224 -100.35 56.26 20.94
C ALA A 224 -101.55 56.61 20.05
N ARG A 225 -102.15 55.63 19.35
CA ARG A 225 -103.29 55.84 18.43
C ARG A 225 -104.41 54.78 18.59
N PRO A 226 -105.14 54.79 19.73
CA PRO A 226 -106.28 53.88 19.93
C PRO A 226 -107.47 54.14 18.98
N ASP A 227 -107.60 55.37 18.46
CA ASP A 227 -108.75 55.81 17.65
C ASP A 227 -108.52 55.77 16.12
N ALA A 228 -107.49 55.06 15.65
CA ALA A 228 -107.21 54.94 14.21
C ALA A 228 -108.18 53.94 13.53
N ASN A 229 -108.63 54.25 12.30
CA ASN A 229 -109.42 53.32 11.49
C ASN A 229 -108.73 51.95 11.34
N ASP A 230 -109.49 50.87 11.25
CA ASP A 230 -109.00 49.47 11.21
C ASP A 230 -107.80 49.25 10.27
N ALA A 231 -107.81 49.85 9.08
CA ALA A 231 -106.71 49.75 8.11
C ALA A 231 -105.39 50.38 8.60
N GLY A 232 -105.46 51.46 9.38
CA GLY A 232 -104.29 52.11 9.99
C GLY A 232 -103.74 51.34 11.20
N LEU A 233 -104.61 50.69 11.97
CA LEU A 233 -104.21 49.76 13.04
C LEU A 233 -103.51 48.53 12.46
N ALA A 234 -104.05 47.94 11.39
CA ALA A 234 -103.46 46.78 10.72
C ALA A 234 -102.01 47.05 10.24
N ILE A 235 -101.77 48.20 9.61
CA ILE A 235 -100.42 48.61 9.13
C ILE A 235 -99.44 48.80 10.31
N LEU A 236 -99.90 49.37 11.44
CA LEU A 236 -99.05 49.56 12.62
C LEU A 236 -98.78 48.23 13.36
N GLU A 237 -99.73 47.30 13.37
CA GLU A 237 -99.50 45.95 13.90
C GLU A 237 -98.57 45.11 13.01
N GLU A 238 -98.69 45.23 11.69
CA GLU A 238 -97.78 44.59 10.73
C GLU A 238 -96.35 45.10 10.92
N ALA A 239 -96.17 46.43 10.98
CA ALA A 239 -94.88 47.05 11.32
C ALA A 239 -94.33 46.62 12.69
N ARG A 240 -95.20 46.35 13.69
CA ARG A 240 -94.78 45.79 14.97
C ARG A 240 -94.31 44.34 14.83
N ARG A 241 -95.05 43.49 14.11
CA ARG A 241 -94.68 42.08 13.86
C ARG A 241 -93.36 41.99 13.09
N ASP A 242 -93.16 42.83 12.10
CA ASP A 242 -91.89 42.93 11.35
C ASP A 242 -90.72 43.34 12.25
N ALA A 243 -90.92 44.32 13.15
CA ALA A 243 -89.89 44.74 14.09
C ALA A 243 -89.57 43.67 15.14
N GLU A 244 -90.59 42.95 15.62
CA GLU A 244 -90.43 41.79 16.52
C GLU A 244 -89.68 40.64 15.82
N GLN A 245 -90.01 40.31 14.57
CA GLN A 245 -89.28 39.32 13.77
C GLN A 245 -87.81 39.70 13.53
N ARG A 246 -87.51 40.99 13.29
CA ARG A 246 -86.11 41.46 13.16
C ARG A 246 -85.33 41.33 14.47
N VAL A 247 -85.97 41.51 15.62
CA VAL A 247 -85.33 41.26 16.92
C VAL A 247 -85.05 39.77 17.10
N ASP A 248 -85.98 38.89 16.76
CA ASP A 248 -85.79 37.43 16.86
C ASP A 248 -84.71 36.91 15.91
N GLN A 249 -84.64 37.43 14.68
CA GLN A 249 -83.58 37.13 13.70
C GLN A 249 -82.20 37.58 14.23
N ALA A 250 -82.07 38.84 14.65
CA ALA A 250 -80.80 39.35 15.20
C ALA A 250 -80.38 38.67 16.52
N MET A 251 -81.34 38.18 17.32
CA MET A 251 -81.06 37.33 18.49
C MET A 251 -80.50 35.97 18.08
N ALA A 252 -81.10 35.30 17.09
CA ALA A 252 -80.65 34.01 16.60
C ALA A 252 -79.25 34.10 15.95
N GLU A 253 -78.99 35.14 15.16
CA GLU A 253 -77.67 35.40 14.56
C GLU A 253 -76.61 35.71 15.61
N ARG A 254 -76.94 36.51 16.64
CA ARG A 254 -76.07 36.76 17.79
C ARG A 254 -75.71 35.46 18.51
N ASP A 255 -76.69 34.60 18.76
CA ASP A 255 -76.49 33.38 19.54
C ASP A 255 -75.72 32.31 18.75
N ALA A 256 -75.90 32.26 17.42
CA ALA A 256 -75.05 31.48 16.52
C ALA A 256 -73.59 31.98 16.55
N LEU A 257 -73.36 33.28 16.36
CA LEU A 257 -72.01 33.87 16.38
C LEU A 257 -71.33 33.76 17.75
N ALA A 258 -72.08 33.82 18.85
CA ALA A 258 -71.54 33.60 20.20
C ALA A 258 -71.10 32.14 20.40
N ALA A 259 -71.90 31.17 19.93
CA ALA A 259 -71.54 29.76 19.97
C ALA A 259 -70.31 29.45 19.09
N GLU A 260 -70.20 30.05 17.91
CA GLU A 260 -69.01 29.96 17.05
C GLU A 260 -67.76 30.55 17.74
N LEU A 261 -67.90 31.70 18.40
CA LEU A 261 -66.80 32.36 19.11
C LEU A 261 -66.28 31.51 20.28
N ASP A 262 -67.16 30.91 21.08
CA ASP A 262 -66.76 30.06 22.20
C ASP A 262 -66.19 28.71 21.74
N ALA A 263 -66.70 28.13 20.64
CA ALA A 263 -66.08 26.97 20.00
C ALA A 263 -64.67 27.30 19.48
N ALA A 264 -64.47 28.46 18.85
CA ALA A 264 -63.17 28.93 18.39
C ALA A 264 -62.19 29.16 19.55
N ARG A 265 -62.64 29.72 20.68
CA ARG A 265 -61.82 29.88 21.89
C ARG A 265 -61.36 28.54 22.46
N GLN A 266 -62.26 27.56 22.57
CA GLN A 266 -61.91 26.21 23.04
C GLN A 266 -60.91 25.53 22.08
N ALA A 267 -61.05 25.71 20.77
CA ALA A 267 -60.09 25.20 19.79
C ALA A 267 -58.69 25.83 19.93
N VAL A 268 -58.60 27.15 20.12
CA VAL A 268 -57.32 27.85 20.35
C VAL A 268 -56.66 27.40 21.66
N GLN A 269 -57.42 27.29 22.75
CA GLN A 269 -56.90 26.78 24.04
C GLN A 269 -56.40 25.34 23.94
N GLY A 270 -57.13 24.47 23.23
CA GLY A 270 -56.71 23.10 22.96
C GLY A 270 -55.42 23.00 22.14
N MET A 271 -55.25 23.89 21.15
CA MET A 271 -53.99 23.98 20.39
C MET A 271 -52.83 24.48 21.24
N GLN A 272 -53.03 25.50 22.08
CA GLN A 272 -51.99 26.03 22.98
C GLN A 272 -51.49 24.95 23.95
N ALA A 273 -52.39 24.26 24.65
CA ALA A 273 -52.03 23.16 25.55
C ALA A 273 -51.29 22.02 24.82
N ALA A 274 -51.65 21.73 23.57
CA ALA A 274 -50.97 20.72 22.74
C ALA A 274 -49.58 21.17 22.23
N VAL A 275 -49.35 22.48 22.08
CA VAL A 275 -48.03 23.06 21.80
C VAL A 275 -47.16 22.99 23.05
N ASP A 276 -47.64 23.44 24.20
CA ASP A 276 -46.86 23.47 25.45
C ASP A 276 -46.42 22.05 25.87
N ALA A 277 -47.33 21.07 25.83
CA ALA A 277 -47.02 19.66 26.10
C ALA A 277 -46.08 19.02 25.06
N ARG A 278 -45.92 19.63 23.88
CA ARG A 278 -44.89 19.27 22.90
C ARG A 278 -43.54 19.92 23.21
N LEU A 279 -43.53 21.17 23.69
CA LEU A 279 -42.31 21.87 24.08
C LEU A 279 -41.61 21.17 25.23
N GLU A 280 -42.32 20.78 26.29
CA GLU A 280 -41.73 19.96 27.37
C GLU A 280 -41.08 18.67 26.86
N LYS A 281 -41.71 17.99 25.89
CA LYS A 281 -41.15 16.76 25.29
C LYS A 281 -39.91 17.04 24.45
N ILE A 282 -39.88 18.13 23.71
CA ILE A 282 -38.72 18.57 22.91
C ILE A 282 -37.56 18.94 23.84
N ASP A 283 -37.80 19.71 24.89
CA ASP A 283 -36.76 20.14 25.81
C ASP A 283 -36.25 18.99 26.70
N ALA A 284 -37.12 18.05 27.09
CA ALA A 284 -36.71 16.79 27.72
C ALA A 284 -35.87 15.91 26.77
N LYS A 285 -36.22 15.82 25.48
CA LYS A 285 -35.42 15.09 24.47
C LYS A 285 -34.06 15.77 24.23
N ARG A 286 -34.03 17.09 24.13
CA ARG A 286 -32.78 17.88 23.99
C ARG A 286 -31.87 17.70 25.20
N SER A 287 -32.39 17.81 26.42
CA SER A 287 -31.60 17.63 27.65
C SER A 287 -30.99 16.22 27.77
N ARG A 288 -31.67 15.20 27.23
CA ARG A 288 -31.10 13.84 27.12
C ARG A 288 -30.01 13.78 26.05
N LEU A 289 -30.27 14.27 24.84
CA LEU A 289 -29.29 14.28 23.75
C LEU A 289 -28.02 15.06 24.10
N THR A 290 -28.11 16.18 24.80
CA THR A 290 -26.92 16.92 25.27
C THR A 290 -26.14 16.13 26.31
N LYS A 291 -26.81 15.53 27.31
CA LYS A 291 -26.15 14.70 28.33
C LYS A 291 -25.50 13.44 27.74
N ASP A 292 -26.16 12.78 26.80
CA ASP A 292 -25.62 11.61 26.11
C ASP A 292 -24.42 12.00 25.23
N ALA A 293 -24.43 13.19 24.63
CA ALA A 293 -23.30 13.72 23.86
C ALA A 293 -22.12 14.15 24.77
N GLU A 294 -22.40 14.80 25.90
CA GLU A 294 -21.41 15.17 26.92
C GLU A 294 -20.72 13.94 27.50
N ALA A 295 -21.48 12.92 27.92
CA ALA A 295 -20.94 11.67 28.44
C ALA A 295 -20.05 10.93 27.41
N ARG A 296 -20.48 10.88 26.14
CA ARG A 296 -19.66 10.30 25.04
C ARG A 296 -18.40 11.11 24.74
N ALA A 297 -18.46 12.44 24.89
CA ALA A 297 -17.29 13.30 24.71
C ALA A 297 -16.27 13.10 25.84
N GLU A 298 -16.71 13.00 27.09
CA GLU A 298 -15.86 12.68 28.24
C GLU A 298 -15.23 11.28 28.13
N GLU A 299 -15.98 10.30 27.61
CA GLU A 299 -15.47 8.95 27.37
C GLU A 299 -14.43 8.91 26.24
N ALA A 300 -14.66 9.65 25.14
CA ALA A 300 -13.69 9.79 24.05
C ALA A 300 -12.42 10.55 24.47
N ILE A 301 -12.55 11.57 25.34
CA ILE A 301 -11.39 12.26 25.94
C ILE A 301 -10.57 11.28 26.78
N ARG A 302 -11.20 10.50 27.67
CA ARG A 302 -10.51 9.49 28.49
C ARG A 302 -9.84 8.40 27.66
N ALA A 303 -10.48 7.93 26.59
CA ALA A 303 -9.88 6.95 25.67
C ALA A 303 -8.62 7.52 24.98
N ARG A 304 -8.68 8.77 24.51
CA ARG A 304 -7.54 9.47 23.90
C ARG A 304 -6.41 9.72 24.90
N GLU A 305 -6.71 10.06 26.15
CA GLU A 305 -5.71 10.23 27.21
C GLU A 305 -5.02 8.91 27.57
N ALA A 306 -5.76 7.80 27.61
CA ALA A 306 -5.19 6.47 27.80
C ALA A 306 -4.23 6.09 26.64
N LEU A 307 -4.66 6.27 25.39
CA LEU A 307 -3.81 6.02 24.21
C LEU A 307 -2.57 6.93 24.16
N ALA A 308 -2.67 8.18 24.64
CA ALA A 308 -1.52 9.06 24.76
C ALA A 308 -0.51 8.54 25.81
N ALA A 309 -0.99 8.07 26.95
CA ALA A 309 -0.15 7.47 27.99
C ALA A 309 0.53 6.16 27.51
N GLU A 310 -0.19 5.31 26.77
CA GLU A 310 0.37 4.11 26.15
C GLU A 310 1.46 4.44 25.10
N LEU A 311 1.22 5.45 24.25
CA LEU A 311 2.21 5.91 23.27
C LEU A 311 3.47 6.48 23.93
N ASP A 312 3.33 7.25 25.02
CA ASP A 312 4.49 7.79 25.73
C ASP A 312 5.25 6.70 26.51
N ALA A 313 4.57 5.70 27.08
CA ALA A 313 5.21 4.52 27.64
C ALA A 313 5.98 3.72 26.58
N ALA A 314 5.40 3.51 25.39
CA ALA A 314 6.05 2.82 24.27
C ALA A 314 7.27 3.61 23.75
N ARG A 315 7.20 4.94 23.69
CA ARG A 315 8.34 5.82 23.36
C ARG A 315 9.46 5.70 24.39
N GLN A 316 9.15 5.73 25.68
CA GLN A 316 10.14 5.58 26.75
C GLN A 316 10.83 4.20 26.68
N ALA A 317 10.08 3.13 26.43
CA ALA A 317 10.64 1.80 26.20
C ALA A 317 11.55 1.73 24.97
N ALA A 318 11.20 2.41 23.88
CA ALA A 318 12.04 2.50 22.68
C ALA A 318 13.35 3.28 22.92
N VAL A 319 13.29 4.40 23.65
CA VAL A 319 14.49 5.17 24.03
C VAL A 319 15.40 4.36 24.96
N ALA A 320 14.84 3.63 25.93
CA ALA A 320 15.61 2.75 26.81
C ALA A 320 16.31 1.61 26.02
N ALA A 321 15.60 0.97 25.09
CA ALA A 321 16.17 -0.06 24.22
C ALA A 321 17.26 0.47 23.29
N GLN A 322 17.12 1.70 22.79
CA GLN A 322 18.16 2.37 21.99
C GLN A 322 19.42 2.63 22.83
N ALA A 323 19.27 3.19 24.03
CA ALA A 323 20.38 3.44 24.95
C ALA A 323 21.12 2.14 25.35
N GLU A 324 20.40 1.02 25.51
CA GLU A 324 21.03 -0.28 25.77
C GLU A 324 21.81 -0.80 24.53
N SER A 325 21.29 -0.59 23.32
CA SER A 325 21.98 -0.93 22.07
C SER A 325 23.27 -0.10 21.88
N ASP A 326 23.19 1.21 22.15
CA ASP A 326 24.34 2.11 22.06
C ASP A 326 25.41 1.74 23.09
N ALA A 327 25.03 1.45 24.34
CA ALA A 327 25.96 0.98 25.37
C ALA A 327 26.66 -0.35 25.02
N ARG A 328 25.94 -1.28 24.36
CA ARG A 328 26.53 -2.54 23.83
C ARG A 328 27.52 -2.27 22.69
N ARG A 329 27.26 -1.26 21.86
CA ARG A 329 28.16 -0.84 20.78
C ARG A 329 29.45 -0.25 21.34
N ASP A 330 29.34 0.69 22.29
CA ASP A 330 30.48 1.31 22.97
C ASP A 330 31.36 0.26 23.67
N ALA A 331 30.73 -0.75 24.31
CA ALA A 331 31.45 -1.86 24.92
C ALA A 331 32.23 -2.71 23.89
N SER A 332 31.63 -3.00 22.72
CA SER A 332 32.31 -3.72 21.63
C SER A 332 33.44 -2.92 20.99
N GLU A 333 33.31 -1.59 20.93
CA GLU A 333 34.33 -0.69 20.40
C GLU A 333 35.52 -0.60 21.38
N ALA A 334 35.25 -0.42 22.68
CA ALA A 334 36.26 -0.45 23.74
C ALA A 334 37.00 -1.81 23.85
N GLU A 335 36.35 -2.93 23.50
CA GLU A 335 37.00 -4.24 23.44
C GLU A 335 37.94 -4.37 22.23
N ARG A 336 37.56 -3.83 21.06
CA ARG A 336 38.44 -3.77 19.88
C ARG A 336 39.65 -2.89 20.13
N ASP A 337 39.48 -1.72 20.73
CA ASP A 337 40.59 -0.82 21.09
C ASP A 337 41.60 -1.51 22.01
N ARG A 338 41.12 -2.29 22.98
CA ARG A 338 41.98 -3.12 23.85
C ARG A 338 42.73 -4.18 23.06
N MET A 339 42.06 -4.90 22.15
CA MET A 339 42.72 -5.89 21.30
C MET A 339 43.79 -5.25 20.39
N GLU A 340 43.50 -4.11 19.77
CA GLU A 340 44.46 -3.37 18.94
C GLU A 340 45.66 -2.88 19.75
N GLN A 341 45.44 -2.36 20.97
CA GLN A 341 46.53 -1.99 21.89
C GLN A 341 47.39 -3.20 22.28
N THR A 342 46.80 -4.37 22.54
CA THR A 342 47.57 -5.59 22.82
C THR A 342 48.36 -6.09 21.61
N SER A 343 47.83 -5.98 20.38
CA SER A 343 48.57 -6.31 19.14
C SER A 343 49.79 -5.40 18.98
N LYS A 344 49.59 -4.07 19.04
CA LYS A 344 50.68 -3.09 18.94
C LYS A 344 51.76 -3.31 20.01
N ALA A 345 51.37 -3.68 21.23
CA ALA A 345 52.31 -4.01 22.30
C ALA A 345 53.08 -5.32 22.03
N ALA A 346 52.46 -6.32 21.40
CA ALA A 346 53.12 -7.55 20.98
C ALA A 346 54.09 -7.31 19.81
N GLU A 347 53.69 -6.55 18.80
CA GLU A 347 54.52 -6.13 17.66
C GLU A 347 55.76 -5.35 18.12
N ALA A 348 55.61 -4.41 19.06
CA ALA A 348 56.73 -3.67 19.64
C ALA A 348 57.76 -4.59 20.33
N ARG A 349 57.28 -5.59 21.10
CA ARG A 349 58.15 -6.60 21.75
C ARG A 349 58.84 -7.51 20.72
N ALA A 350 58.15 -7.90 19.65
CA ALA A 350 58.74 -8.68 18.57
C ALA A 350 59.87 -7.90 17.86
N HIS A 351 59.66 -6.61 17.59
CA HIS A 351 60.70 -5.73 17.04
C HIS A 351 61.90 -5.55 18.00
N GLU A 352 61.66 -5.46 19.30
CA GLU A 352 62.73 -5.40 20.30
C GLU A 352 63.54 -6.71 20.35
N ALA A 353 62.87 -7.86 20.35
CA ALA A 353 63.51 -9.18 20.28
C ALA A 353 64.34 -9.40 18.99
N ILE A 354 63.91 -8.82 17.86
CA ILE A 354 64.70 -8.83 16.62
C ILE A 354 65.98 -8.00 16.79
N ARG A 355 65.92 -6.82 17.41
CA ARG A 355 67.11 -5.98 17.65
C ARG A 355 68.10 -6.66 18.59
N THR A 356 67.64 -7.30 19.67
CA THR A 356 68.52 -8.01 20.60
C THR A 356 69.17 -9.23 19.95
N ARG A 357 68.42 -10.00 19.14
CA ARG A 357 68.97 -11.07 18.30
C ARG A 357 70.09 -10.57 17.38
N ASP A 358 69.86 -9.45 16.69
CA ASP A 358 70.83 -8.91 15.72
C ASP A 358 72.10 -8.37 16.41
N ALA A 359 71.97 -7.80 17.61
CA ALA A 359 73.10 -7.45 18.46
C ALA A 359 73.90 -8.69 18.92
N LEU A 360 73.23 -9.72 19.43
CA LEU A 360 73.87 -10.98 19.85
C LEU A 360 74.54 -11.71 18.67
N ALA A 361 73.96 -11.64 17.47
CA ALA A 361 74.57 -12.17 16.25
C ALA A 361 75.86 -11.41 15.87
N ALA A 362 75.90 -10.09 16.05
CA ALA A 362 77.10 -9.28 15.85
C ALA A 362 78.19 -9.61 16.89
N GLU A 363 77.82 -9.78 18.17
CA GLU A 363 78.74 -10.21 19.23
C GLU A 363 79.33 -11.60 18.97
N LEU A 364 78.50 -12.58 18.60
CA LEU A 364 78.97 -13.91 18.20
C LEU A 364 79.88 -13.86 16.96
N GLY A 365 79.59 -12.97 16.01
CA GLY A 365 80.45 -12.71 14.85
C GLY A 365 81.82 -12.15 15.25
N ALA A 366 81.87 -11.24 16.22
CA ALA A 366 83.11 -10.70 16.77
C ALA A 366 83.91 -11.76 17.56
N ALA A 367 83.24 -12.52 18.43
CA ALA A 367 83.85 -13.59 19.22
C ALA A 367 84.46 -14.70 18.33
N ARG A 368 83.78 -15.09 17.24
CA ARG A 368 84.33 -16.04 16.26
C ARG A 368 85.57 -15.50 15.55
N LYS A 369 85.60 -14.21 15.18
CA LYS A 369 86.80 -13.58 14.59
C LYS A 369 87.97 -13.57 15.58
N ALA A 370 87.72 -13.28 16.86
CA ALA A 370 88.74 -13.32 17.91
C ALA A 370 89.28 -14.74 18.12
N ALA A 371 88.42 -15.76 18.13
CA ALA A 371 88.84 -17.16 18.26
C ALA A 371 89.72 -17.62 17.07
N VAL A 372 89.36 -17.25 15.84
CA VAL A 372 90.18 -17.54 14.64
C VAL A 372 91.55 -16.84 14.70
N ALA A 373 91.60 -15.59 15.19
CA ALA A 373 92.87 -14.89 15.37
C ALA A 373 93.75 -15.54 16.44
N ALA A 374 93.16 -15.96 17.58
CA ALA A 374 93.88 -16.67 18.64
C ALA A 374 94.41 -18.05 18.16
N GLN A 375 93.64 -18.77 17.35
CA GLN A 375 94.09 -20.04 16.75
C GLN A 375 95.29 -19.82 15.82
N ALA A 376 95.25 -18.79 14.96
CA ALA A 376 96.38 -18.46 14.09
C ALA A 376 97.65 -18.06 14.86
N GLU A 377 97.50 -17.41 16.02
CA GLU A 377 98.61 -17.09 16.92
C GLU A 377 99.18 -18.35 17.62
N LEU A 378 98.31 -19.29 18.02
CA LEU A 378 98.75 -20.59 18.54
C LEU A 378 99.50 -21.40 17.47
N ASP A 379 99.01 -21.45 16.24
CA ASP A 379 99.64 -22.17 15.14
C ASP A 379 101.04 -21.58 14.82
N THR A 380 101.21 -20.25 14.87
CA THR A 380 102.53 -19.61 14.71
C THR A 380 103.48 -19.93 15.86
N ARG A 381 102.99 -19.95 17.11
CA ARG A 381 103.79 -20.37 18.28
C ARG A 381 104.20 -21.84 18.21
N LEU A 382 103.34 -22.71 17.69
CA LEU A 382 103.59 -24.13 17.51
C LEU A 382 104.66 -24.37 16.44
N PHE A 383 104.58 -23.68 15.30
CA PHE A 383 105.61 -23.68 14.25
C PHE A 383 106.98 -23.18 14.75
N ALA A 384 106.98 -22.15 15.62
CA ALA A 384 108.21 -21.65 16.26
C ALA A 384 108.81 -22.66 17.25
N ALA A 385 107.98 -23.36 18.03
CA ALA A 385 108.42 -24.41 18.95
C ALA A 385 108.98 -25.64 18.21
N GLU A 386 108.42 -26.01 17.07
CA GLU A 386 108.96 -27.07 16.20
C GLU A 386 110.29 -26.67 15.54
N ALA A 387 110.42 -25.40 15.12
CA ALA A 387 111.70 -24.87 14.63
C ALA A 387 112.81 -24.89 15.70
N GLU A 388 112.49 -24.61 16.96
CA GLU A 388 113.44 -24.75 18.07
C GLU A 388 113.78 -26.22 18.38
N ARG A 389 112.80 -27.13 18.37
CA ARG A 389 113.08 -28.58 18.48
C ARG A 389 114.03 -29.06 17.37
N ALA A 390 113.87 -28.58 16.14
CA ALA A 390 114.78 -28.89 15.04
C ALA A 390 116.21 -28.31 15.23
N ARG A 391 116.36 -27.18 15.93
CA ARG A 391 117.68 -26.62 16.32
C ARG A 391 118.35 -27.48 17.39
N VAL A 392 117.63 -27.86 18.44
CA VAL A 392 118.13 -28.71 19.53
C VAL A 392 118.59 -30.09 19.01
N VAL A 393 117.83 -30.71 18.11
CA VAL A 393 118.21 -32.00 17.50
C VAL A 393 119.46 -31.88 16.61
N ARG A 394 119.70 -30.75 15.94
CA ARG A 394 120.96 -30.51 15.21
C ARG A 394 122.13 -30.30 16.17
N ALA A 395 121.96 -29.51 17.23
CA ALA A 395 122.99 -29.31 18.25
C ALA A 395 123.39 -30.63 18.94
N SER A 396 122.42 -31.51 19.22
CA SER A 396 122.67 -32.86 19.75
C SER A 396 123.52 -33.71 18.78
N LYS A 397 123.19 -33.74 17.49
CA LYS A 397 123.98 -34.48 16.48
C LYS A 397 125.38 -33.88 16.25
N GLU A 398 125.53 -32.57 16.38
CA GLU A 398 126.84 -31.90 16.33
C GLU A 398 127.69 -32.16 17.58
N ALA A 399 127.07 -32.37 18.75
CA ALA A 399 127.76 -32.80 19.97
C ALA A 399 128.24 -34.26 19.87
N GLU A 400 127.39 -35.17 19.37
CA GLU A 400 127.77 -36.57 19.12
C GLU A 400 128.90 -36.70 18.09
N ALA A 401 128.89 -35.86 17.04
CA ALA A 401 129.96 -35.83 16.04
C ALA A 401 131.30 -35.26 16.57
N ARG A 402 131.28 -34.46 17.65
CA ARG A 402 132.50 -33.97 18.33
C ARG A 402 133.03 -34.96 19.37
N ALA A 403 132.15 -35.66 20.08
CA ALA A 403 132.51 -36.70 21.04
C ALA A 403 133.29 -37.88 20.42
N ALA A 404 133.10 -38.14 19.12
CA ALA A 404 133.76 -39.25 18.42
C ALA A 404 135.21 -38.95 17.95
N LYS A 405 135.74 -37.73 18.10
CA LYS A 405 137.01 -37.32 17.44
C LYS A 405 138.19 -37.04 18.38
N ASP A 406 137.95 -36.75 19.65
CA ASP A 406 139.01 -36.29 20.59
C ASP A 406 139.49 -37.37 21.58
N ALA A 407 139.00 -38.61 21.48
CA ALA A 407 139.33 -39.72 22.39
C ALA A 407 140.66 -40.46 22.05
N ALA A 408 141.72 -39.74 21.67
CA ALA A 408 142.99 -40.34 21.23
C ALA A 408 144.28 -39.58 21.63
N ALA A 409 144.35 -39.02 22.84
CA ALA A 409 145.61 -38.59 23.46
C ALA A 409 145.62 -38.86 24.98
N ARG A 410 146.72 -39.45 25.48
CA ARG A 410 146.96 -39.84 26.89
C ARG A 410 147.67 -38.67 27.62
N GLY A 411 147.71 -38.55 28.96
CA GLY A 411 147.21 -39.38 30.07
C GLY A 411 147.66 -38.76 31.42
N GLU A 412 147.47 -39.48 32.53
CA GLU A 412 147.83 -39.13 33.94
C GLU A 412 146.92 -38.12 34.69
N GLY A 413 146.03 -38.65 35.55
CA GLY A 413 145.18 -37.82 36.44
C GLY A 413 144.12 -38.58 37.28
N ALA A 414 144.24 -39.92 37.39
CA ALA A 414 143.13 -40.85 37.62
C ALA A 414 142.54 -40.94 39.05
N ILE A 415 142.70 -39.92 39.91
CA ILE A 415 142.08 -39.89 41.26
C ILE A 415 141.15 -38.67 41.46
N ARG A 416 141.35 -37.55 40.75
CA ARG A 416 140.44 -36.38 40.84
C ARG A 416 139.24 -36.45 39.88
N GLN A 417 139.33 -37.24 38.82
CA GLN A 417 138.28 -37.32 37.79
C GLN A 417 137.03 -38.08 38.26
N ARG A 418 137.16 -39.06 39.15
CA ARG A 418 136.03 -39.90 39.59
C ARG A 418 134.94 -39.09 40.30
N ASP A 419 135.35 -38.17 41.18
CA ASP A 419 134.41 -37.42 42.00
C ASP A 419 133.80 -36.23 41.23
N ALA A 420 134.48 -35.73 40.19
CA ALA A 420 133.92 -34.74 39.25
C ALA A 420 132.88 -35.36 38.32
N ILE A 421 133.17 -36.54 37.72
CA ILE A 421 132.24 -37.25 36.84
C ILE A 421 130.97 -37.68 37.58
N ALA A 422 131.07 -38.02 38.88
CA ALA A 422 129.90 -38.30 39.71
C ALA A 422 128.99 -37.07 39.89
N ALA A 423 129.57 -35.88 40.10
CA ALA A 423 128.81 -34.63 40.22
C ALA A 423 128.17 -34.20 38.88
N GLU A 424 128.88 -34.36 37.76
CA GLU A 424 128.36 -34.05 36.42
C GLU A 424 127.24 -35.01 36.00
N LEU A 425 127.35 -36.31 36.33
CA LEU A 425 126.29 -37.29 36.05
C LEU A 425 125.02 -37.02 36.85
N GLU A 426 125.16 -36.62 38.13
CA GLU A 426 123.99 -36.34 38.98
C GLU A 426 123.35 -34.99 38.64
N ALA A 427 124.14 -33.99 38.24
CA ALA A 427 123.63 -32.73 37.67
C ALA A 427 122.88 -32.98 36.34
N ALA A 428 123.40 -33.85 35.47
CA ALA A 428 122.74 -34.23 34.22
C ALA A 428 121.42 -35.00 34.48
N ARG A 429 121.37 -35.85 35.51
CA ARG A 429 120.13 -36.54 35.94
C ARG A 429 119.11 -35.55 36.51
N GLN A 430 119.53 -34.61 37.34
CA GLN A 430 118.64 -33.58 37.88
C GLN A 430 118.10 -32.66 36.78
N ALA A 431 118.93 -32.30 35.78
CA ALA A 431 118.49 -31.57 34.60
C ALA A 431 117.52 -32.38 33.70
N ALA A 432 117.68 -33.70 33.60
CA ALA A 432 116.74 -34.56 32.90
C ALA A 432 115.39 -34.66 33.62
N VAL A 433 115.39 -34.78 34.96
CA VAL A 433 114.18 -34.82 35.78
C VAL A 433 113.42 -33.49 35.73
N THR A 434 114.10 -32.34 35.78
CA THR A 434 113.43 -31.04 35.62
C THR A 434 112.88 -30.84 34.21
N ALA A 435 113.64 -31.24 33.17
CA ALA A 435 113.16 -31.19 31.78
C ALA A 435 111.93 -32.08 31.54
N GLN A 436 111.85 -33.23 32.20
CA GLN A 436 110.70 -34.13 32.13
C GLN A 436 109.48 -33.56 32.88
N ALA A 437 109.67 -33.01 34.09
CA ALA A 437 108.62 -32.31 34.82
C ALA A 437 108.07 -31.09 34.05
N ASP A 438 108.94 -30.31 33.40
CA ASP A 438 108.55 -29.20 32.51
C ASP A 438 107.78 -29.67 31.27
N PHE A 439 108.09 -30.86 30.75
CA PHE A 439 107.35 -31.45 29.64
C PHE A 439 105.96 -31.91 30.06
N ASP A 440 105.85 -32.62 31.18
CA ASP A 440 104.57 -33.10 31.71
C ASP A 440 103.65 -31.94 32.13
N ALA A 441 104.21 -30.88 32.71
CA ALA A 441 103.48 -29.64 33.00
C ALA A 441 102.94 -28.96 31.73
N ARG A 442 103.71 -28.95 30.63
CA ARG A 442 103.26 -28.42 29.33
C ARG A 442 102.21 -29.32 28.67
N LEU A 443 102.31 -30.63 28.84
CA LEU A 443 101.30 -31.58 28.34
C LEU A 443 99.96 -31.36 29.04
N HIS A 444 99.93 -31.30 30.38
CA HIS A 444 98.72 -31.01 31.14
C HIS A 444 98.16 -29.60 30.87
N ALA A 445 99.01 -28.60 30.62
CA ALA A 445 98.54 -27.28 30.17
C ALA A 445 97.87 -27.36 28.78
N SER A 446 98.39 -28.17 27.86
CA SER A 446 97.79 -28.39 26.54
C SER A 446 96.48 -29.19 26.61
N GLU A 447 96.41 -30.20 27.49
CA GLU A 447 95.20 -31.01 27.72
C GLU A 447 94.08 -30.18 28.35
N THR A 448 94.39 -29.37 29.36
CA THR A 448 93.40 -28.48 29.99
C THR A 448 92.90 -27.40 29.05
N GLU A 449 93.76 -26.84 28.18
CA GLU A 449 93.32 -25.89 27.15
C GLU A 449 92.47 -26.57 26.06
N ARG A 450 92.83 -27.78 25.63
CA ARG A 450 92.01 -28.57 24.71
C ARG A 450 90.63 -28.87 25.29
N ALA A 451 90.54 -29.21 26.58
CA ALA A 451 89.27 -29.42 27.27
C ALA A 451 88.41 -28.15 27.35
N ARG A 452 89.02 -26.96 27.56
CA ARG A 452 88.32 -25.67 27.51
C ARG A 452 87.77 -25.37 26.11
N ILE A 453 88.57 -25.58 25.07
CA ILE A 453 88.16 -25.37 23.67
C ILE A 453 87.03 -26.33 23.29
N GLU A 454 87.10 -27.60 23.73
CA GLU A 454 86.04 -28.58 23.51
C GLU A 454 84.74 -28.20 24.23
N GLN A 455 84.81 -27.70 25.47
CA GLN A 455 83.62 -27.21 26.17
C GLN A 455 83.04 -25.96 25.49
N ALA A 456 83.88 -25.00 25.09
CA ALA A 456 83.44 -23.81 24.37
C ALA A 456 82.79 -24.15 23.01
N SER A 457 83.25 -25.20 22.33
CA SER A 457 82.63 -25.66 21.08
C SER A 457 81.26 -26.32 21.31
N LYS A 458 81.12 -27.15 22.37
CA LYS A 458 79.82 -27.71 22.80
C LYS A 458 78.82 -26.62 23.17
N ASP A 459 79.24 -25.64 23.96
CA ASP A 459 78.39 -24.50 24.34
C ASP A 459 77.99 -23.64 23.13
N ALA A 460 78.89 -23.48 22.14
CA ALA A 460 78.60 -22.75 20.90
C ALA A 460 77.62 -23.52 19.99
N ILE A 461 77.70 -24.85 19.93
CA ILE A 461 76.75 -25.71 19.20
C ILE A 461 75.38 -25.66 19.86
N ALA A 462 75.30 -25.79 21.19
CA ALA A 462 74.04 -25.70 21.93
C ALA A 462 73.30 -24.36 21.71
N ARG A 463 74.05 -23.24 21.70
CA ARG A 463 73.50 -21.91 21.35
C ARG A 463 73.03 -21.83 19.89
N ALA A 464 73.76 -22.43 18.96
CA ALA A 464 73.35 -22.45 17.55
C ALA A 464 72.07 -23.27 17.33
N GLU A 465 71.93 -24.42 17.98
CA GLU A 465 70.69 -25.21 17.96
C GLU A 465 69.51 -24.46 18.58
N GLN A 466 69.73 -23.75 19.70
CA GLN A 466 68.68 -22.95 20.32
C GLN A 466 68.17 -21.86 19.35
N VAL A 467 69.07 -21.12 18.70
CA VAL A 467 68.70 -20.11 17.69
C VAL A 467 67.97 -20.73 16.49
N ILE A 468 68.31 -21.96 16.09
CA ILE A 468 67.58 -22.68 15.04
C ILE A 468 66.15 -23.02 15.49
N ARG A 469 65.96 -23.49 16.74
CA ARG A 469 64.63 -23.78 17.31
C ARG A 469 63.77 -22.51 17.43
N GLU A 470 64.35 -21.42 17.93
CA GLU A 470 63.69 -20.11 18.03
C GLU A 470 63.29 -19.57 16.65
N ARG A 471 64.17 -19.68 15.64
CA ARG A 471 63.86 -19.31 14.25
C ARG A 471 62.74 -20.18 13.66
N ALA A 472 62.69 -21.48 13.98
CA ALA A 472 61.63 -22.37 13.53
C ALA A 472 60.27 -22.07 14.20
N ALA A 473 60.28 -21.65 15.47
CA ALA A 473 59.08 -21.18 16.17
C ALA A 473 58.54 -19.88 15.55
N LEU A 474 59.41 -18.86 15.38
CA LEU A 474 59.05 -17.59 14.76
C LEU A 474 58.56 -17.73 13.32
N ALA A 475 59.08 -18.71 12.56
CA ALA A 475 58.57 -19.03 11.22
C ALA A 475 57.12 -19.56 11.26
N LYS A 476 56.81 -20.48 12.20
CA LYS A 476 55.43 -20.97 12.40
C LYS A 476 54.48 -19.86 12.84
N GLU A 477 54.92 -18.96 13.72
CA GLU A 477 54.12 -17.80 14.15
C GLU A 477 53.86 -16.82 12.99
N LEU A 478 54.87 -16.57 12.15
CA LEU A 478 54.73 -15.72 10.96
C LEU A 478 53.71 -16.30 9.96
N ASP A 479 53.77 -17.61 9.70
CA ASP A 479 52.86 -18.26 8.76
C ASP A 479 51.43 -18.37 9.33
N ALA A 480 51.27 -18.57 10.64
CA ALA A 480 49.97 -18.46 11.32
C ALA A 480 49.38 -17.04 11.25
N ALA A 481 50.20 -16.00 11.47
CA ALA A 481 49.79 -14.61 11.34
C ALA A 481 49.40 -14.24 9.90
N ARG A 482 50.12 -14.78 8.90
CA ARG A 482 49.76 -14.64 7.47
C ARG A 482 48.43 -15.31 7.15
N GLN A 483 48.20 -16.53 7.64
CA GLN A 483 46.91 -17.21 7.42
C GLN A 483 45.76 -16.43 8.07
N ALA A 484 45.93 -15.97 9.31
CA ALA A 484 44.94 -15.13 9.99
C ALA A 484 44.65 -13.83 9.23
N ALA A 485 45.65 -13.20 8.59
CA ALA A 485 45.47 -12.02 7.76
C ALA A 485 44.70 -12.33 6.45
N VAL A 486 44.94 -13.48 5.82
CA VAL A 486 44.19 -13.95 4.63
C VAL A 486 42.74 -14.26 5.01
N ASP A 487 42.51 -14.94 6.13
CA ASP A 487 41.18 -15.25 6.64
C ASP A 487 40.42 -13.96 6.97
N ALA A 488 41.07 -13.00 7.65
CA ALA A 488 40.51 -11.69 7.93
C ALA A 488 40.17 -10.90 6.66
N GLN A 489 41.04 -10.91 5.64
CA GLN A 489 40.77 -10.26 4.36
C GLN A 489 39.55 -10.89 3.67
N SER A 490 39.48 -12.22 3.59
CA SER A 490 38.32 -12.90 2.99
C SER A 490 37.01 -12.63 3.73
N ALA A 491 37.06 -12.44 5.05
CA ALA A 491 35.90 -12.06 5.86
C ALA A 491 35.49 -10.59 5.63
N VAL A 492 36.44 -9.69 5.35
CA VAL A 492 36.16 -8.31 4.93
C VAL A 492 35.54 -8.28 3.53
N ASP A 493 36.10 -9.02 2.58
CA ASP A 493 35.58 -9.12 1.21
C ASP A 493 34.15 -9.69 1.20
N ALA A 494 33.89 -10.74 1.98
CA ALA A 494 32.55 -11.30 2.15
C ALA A 494 31.54 -10.29 2.75
N ARG A 495 31.98 -9.44 3.70
CA ARG A 495 31.16 -8.35 4.26
C ARG A 495 30.91 -7.23 3.25
N LEU A 496 31.90 -6.90 2.42
CA LEU A 496 31.74 -5.94 1.32
C LEU A 496 30.72 -6.43 0.30
N PHE A 497 30.85 -7.67 -0.19
CA PHE A 497 29.87 -8.28 -1.10
C PHE A 497 28.46 -8.33 -0.50
N ALA A 498 28.32 -8.65 0.81
CA ALA A 498 27.04 -8.62 1.49
C ALA A 498 26.45 -7.19 1.53
N SER A 499 27.26 -6.18 1.89
CA SER A 499 26.83 -4.77 1.93
C SER A 499 26.48 -4.23 0.54
N GLU A 500 27.21 -4.62 -0.50
CA GLU A 500 26.89 -4.27 -1.89
C GLU A 500 25.59 -4.95 -2.37
N ALA A 501 25.36 -6.21 -1.99
CA ALA A 501 24.11 -6.90 -2.27
C ALA A 501 22.91 -6.25 -1.55
N GLU A 502 23.09 -5.81 -0.31
CA GLU A 502 22.08 -5.04 0.43
C GLU A 502 21.82 -3.68 -0.20
N ARG A 503 22.87 -2.92 -0.57
CA ARG A 503 22.74 -1.66 -1.33
C ARG A 503 22.00 -1.87 -2.64
N ALA A 504 22.31 -2.92 -3.39
CA ALA A 504 21.62 -3.27 -4.64
C ALA A 504 20.14 -3.62 -4.41
N ARG A 505 19.79 -4.29 -3.31
CA ARG A 505 18.39 -4.54 -2.90
C ARG A 505 17.68 -3.24 -2.53
N MET A 506 18.32 -2.36 -1.76
CA MET A 506 17.75 -1.07 -1.37
C MET A 506 17.54 -0.15 -2.58
N VAL A 507 18.46 -0.11 -3.54
CA VAL A 507 18.29 0.65 -4.80
C VAL A 507 17.13 0.10 -5.64
N ARG A 508 16.95 -1.23 -5.71
CA ARG A 508 15.77 -1.83 -6.37
C ARG A 508 14.49 -1.46 -5.64
N ALA A 509 14.45 -1.61 -4.32
CA ALA A 509 13.29 -1.24 -3.51
C ALA A 509 12.92 0.26 -3.63
N SER A 510 13.92 1.15 -3.75
CA SER A 510 13.69 2.58 -4.05
C SER A 510 13.04 2.77 -5.41
N LYS A 511 13.61 2.17 -6.47
CA LYS A 511 13.04 2.24 -7.83
C LYS A 511 11.62 1.65 -7.91
N ASP A 512 11.37 0.56 -7.20
CA ASP A 512 10.04 -0.07 -7.13
C ASP A 512 9.06 0.78 -6.31
N ALA A 513 9.53 1.59 -5.36
CA ALA A 513 8.72 2.57 -4.63
C ALA A 513 8.45 3.83 -5.47
N GLU A 514 9.46 4.35 -6.17
CA GLU A 514 9.36 5.46 -7.13
C GLU A 514 8.37 5.13 -8.25
N ALA A 515 8.47 3.95 -8.88
CA ALA A 515 7.54 3.50 -9.91
C ALA A 515 6.09 3.38 -9.40
N ARG A 516 5.90 2.94 -8.15
CA ARG A 516 4.57 2.92 -7.49
C ARG A 516 4.05 4.32 -7.18
N ALA A 517 4.91 5.24 -6.74
CA ALA A 517 4.54 6.63 -6.51
C ALA A 517 4.15 7.33 -7.82
N GLU A 518 4.90 7.12 -8.90
CA GLU A 518 4.52 7.59 -10.24
C GLU A 518 3.19 6.98 -10.72
N GLY A 519 2.97 5.69 -10.47
CA GLY A 519 1.70 5.01 -10.75
C GLY A 519 0.52 5.69 -10.06
N ALA A 520 0.63 5.90 -8.75
CA ALA A 520 -0.38 6.58 -7.94
C ALA A 520 -0.60 8.05 -8.37
N ILE A 521 0.45 8.75 -8.83
CA ILE A 521 0.32 10.10 -9.40
C ILE A 521 -0.49 10.06 -10.71
N ARG A 522 -0.18 9.13 -11.62
CA ARG A 522 -0.94 8.96 -12.88
C ARG A 522 -2.41 8.62 -12.61
N GLU A 523 -2.69 7.72 -11.66
CA GLU A 523 -4.06 7.38 -11.25
C GLU A 523 -4.80 8.58 -10.65
N ARG A 524 -4.16 9.33 -9.74
CA ARG A 524 -4.72 10.56 -9.17
C ARG A 524 -5.03 11.60 -10.25
N ASP A 525 -4.13 11.78 -11.21
CA ASP A 525 -4.28 12.78 -12.26
C ASP A 525 -5.36 12.37 -13.28
N ALA A 526 -5.50 11.06 -13.56
CA ALA A 526 -6.61 10.52 -14.33
C ALA A 526 -7.96 10.73 -13.62
N LEU A 527 -8.05 10.43 -12.32
CA LEU A 527 -9.26 10.66 -11.51
C LEU A 527 -9.60 12.16 -11.38
N ALA A 528 -8.58 13.04 -11.34
CA ALA A 528 -8.78 14.49 -11.37
C ALA A 528 -9.38 14.94 -12.71
N ALA A 529 -8.86 14.43 -13.83
CA ALA A 529 -9.39 14.69 -15.16
C ALA A 529 -10.83 14.16 -15.34
N GLU A 530 -11.13 12.96 -14.85
CA GLU A 530 -12.49 12.38 -14.88
C GLU A 530 -13.47 13.21 -14.04
N ARG A 531 -13.07 13.64 -12.84
CA ARG A 531 -13.86 14.53 -11.99
C ARG A 531 -14.12 15.88 -12.66
N ASP A 532 -13.12 16.46 -13.30
CA ASP A 532 -13.25 17.77 -13.93
C ASP A 532 -14.05 17.70 -15.24
N ALA A 533 -13.95 16.61 -16.01
CA ALA A 533 -14.86 16.30 -17.10
C ALA A 533 -16.32 16.10 -16.60
N SER A 534 -16.51 15.38 -15.50
CA SER A 534 -17.83 15.20 -14.87
C SER A 534 -18.43 16.52 -14.39
N ARG A 535 -17.61 17.43 -13.85
CA ARG A 535 -18.03 18.80 -13.49
C ARG A 535 -18.40 19.63 -14.71
N GLN A 536 -17.62 19.55 -15.79
CA GLN A 536 -17.93 20.24 -17.05
C GLN A 536 -19.27 19.75 -17.62
N ALA A 537 -19.48 18.43 -17.65
CA ALA A 537 -20.76 17.83 -18.05
C ALA A 537 -21.93 18.29 -17.16
N ALA A 538 -21.75 18.33 -15.84
CA ALA A 538 -22.76 18.84 -14.92
C ALA A 538 -23.05 20.34 -15.13
N SER A 539 -22.03 21.17 -15.36
CA SER A 539 -22.22 22.60 -15.65
C SER A 539 -22.89 22.85 -17.01
N ALA A 540 -22.62 22.01 -18.01
CA ALA A 540 -23.28 22.08 -19.31
C ALA A 540 -24.76 21.67 -19.20
N ALA A 541 -25.06 20.61 -18.46
CA ALA A 541 -26.42 20.17 -18.19
C ALA A 541 -27.22 21.22 -17.38
N GLN A 542 -26.57 21.88 -16.40
CA GLN A 542 -27.18 22.98 -15.65
C GLN A 542 -27.47 24.17 -16.58
N ALA A 543 -26.53 24.58 -17.42
CA ALA A 543 -26.73 25.67 -18.38
C ALA A 543 -27.81 25.35 -19.43
N GLU A 544 -27.94 24.09 -19.87
CA GLU A 544 -29.05 23.64 -20.71
C GLU A 544 -30.38 23.72 -19.96
N PHE A 545 -30.43 23.29 -18.70
CA PHE A 545 -31.62 23.37 -17.87
C PHE A 545 -32.06 24.82 -17.63
N ASP A 546 -31.13 25.72 -17.28
CA ASP A 546 -31.41 27.14 -17.05
C ASP A 546 -31.88 27.82 -18.37
N SER A 547 -31.30 27.46 -19.51
CA SER A 547 -31.76 27.91 -20.83
C SER A 547 -33.18 27.43 -21.16
N ARG A 548 -33.53 26.18 -20.80
CA ARG A 548 -34.88 25.62 -20.97
C ARG A 548 -35.88 26.24 -20.00
N LEU A 549 -35.47 26.59 -18.79
CA LEU A 549 -36.28 27.34 -17.83
C LEU A 549 -36.59 28.73 -18.39
N HIS A 550 -35.59 29.49 -18.82
CA HIS A 550 -35.79 30.81 -19.44
C HIS A 550 -36.61 30.76 -20.73
N ALA A 551 -36.47 29.71 -21.55
CA ALA A 551 -37.34 29.51 -22.70
C ALA A 551 -38.80 29.28 -22.27
N SER A 552 -39.04 28.46 -21.25
CA SER A 552 -40.37 28.22 -20.69
C SER A 552 -40.97 29.47 -20.03
N GLU A 553 -40.16 30.28 -19.36
CA GLU A 553 -40.56 31.57 -18.79
C GLU A 553 -40.93 32.58 -19.89
N ALA A 554 -40.14 32.66 -20.96
CA ALA A 554 -40.43 33.50 -22.11
C ALA A 554 -41.69 33.03 -22.87
N GLU A 555 -41.93 31.72 -22.98
CA GLU A 555 -43.18 31.18 -23.52
C GLU A 555 -44.38 31.50 -22.62
N ARG A 556 -44.26 31.37 -21.29
CA ARG A 556 -45.29 31.78 -20.33
C ARG A 556 -45.60 33.27 -20.43
N ALA A 557 -44.58 34.13 -20.49
CA ALA A 557 -44.77 35.57 -20.64
C ALA A 557 -45.47 35.93 -21.98
N ARG A 558 -45.11 35.24 -23.07
CA ARG A 558 -45.83 35.37 -24.36
C ARG A 558 -47.28 34.91 -24.25
N MET A 559 -47.54 33.75 -23.64
CA MET A 559 -48.90 33.24 -23.43
C MET A 559 -49.75 34.20 -22.58
N GLU A 560 -49.20 34.71 -21.48
CA GLU A 560 -49.83 35.70 -20.62
C GLU A 560 -50.14 37.00 -21.39
N GLN A 561 -49.22 37.47 -22.24
CA GLN A 561 -49.45 38.64 -23.07
C GLN A 561 -50.49 38.38 -24.19
N THR A 562 -50.57 37.16 -24.74
CA THR A 562 -51.67 36.78 -25.64
C THR A 562 -53.01 36.67 -24.91
N SER A 563 -53.03 36.23 -23.64
CA SER A 563 -54.24 36.24 -22.81
C SER A 563 -54.71 37.67 -22.56
N LYS A 564 -53.84 38.56 -22.06
CA LYS A 564 -54.15 39.97 -21.81
C LYS A 564 -54.63 40.71 -23.05
N THR A 565 -54.06 40.42 -24.24
CA THR A 565 -54.54 41.03 -25.49
C THR A 565 -55.85 40.42 -26.00
N ALA A 566 -56.12 39.14 -25.74
CA ALA A 566 -57.42 38.52 -26.01
C ALA A 566 -58.50 39.04 -25.04
N GLU A 567 -58.19 39.20 -23.75
CA GLU A 567 -59.06 39.81 -22.73
C GLU A 567 -59.38 41.26 -23.06
N ALA A 568 -58.39 42.06 -23.49
CA ALA A 568 -58.61 43.44 -23.93
C ALA A 568 -59.57 43.51 -25.13
N ARG A 569 -59.40 42.62 -26.13
CA ARG A 569 -60.31 42.50 -27.28
C ARG A 569 -61.71 42.01 -26.88
N ALA A 570 -61.81 41.09 -25.92
CA ALA A 570 -63.10 40.65 -25.40
C ALA A 570 -63.82 41.79 -24.66
N ALA A 571 -63.11 42.57 -23.85
CA ALA A 571 -63.65 43.76 -23.19
C ALA A 571 -64.02 44.89 -24.16
N GLU A 572 -63.37 44.97 -25.32
CA GLU A 572 -63.71 45.88 -26.41
C GLU A 572 -64.96 45.41 -27.16
N ALA A 573 -65.03 44.13 -27.55
CA ALA A 573 -66.21 43.52 -28.16
C ALA A 573 -67.45 43.56 -27.25
N ILE A 574 -67.28 43.46 -25.92
CA ILE A 574 -68.36 43.68 -24.94
C ILE A 574 -68.83 45.15 -24.99
N ARG A 575 -67.90 46.12 -25.01
CA ARG A 575 -68.24 47.55 -25.15
C ARG A 575 -68.94 47.87 -26.47
N GLU A 576 -68.49 47.28 -27.58
CA GLU A 576 -69.16 47.40 -28.89
C GLU A 576 -70.56 46.80 -28.86
N ARG A 577 -70.72 45.59 -28.30
CA ARG A 577 -72.04 44.96 -28.12
C ARG A 577 -72.97 45.81 -27.26
N ASP A 578 -72.47 46.37 -26.15
CA ASP A 578 -73.28 47.16 -25.22
C ASP A 578 -73.64 48.53 -25.83
N ALA A 579 -72.77 49.12 -26.65
CA ALA A 579 -73.08 50.29 -27.47
C ALA A 579 -74.13 49.97 -28.55
N LEU A 580 -73.99 48.86 -29.27
CA LEU A 580 -74.97 48.40 -30.26
C LEU A 580 -76.33 48.07 -29.61
N ALA A 581 -76.34 47.53 -28.39
CA ALA A 581 -77.56 47.31 -27.62
C ALA A 581 -78.24 48.65 -27.25
N ALA A 582 -77.47 49.65 -26.81
CA ALA A 582 -78.00 50.98 -26.54
C ALA A 582 -78.51 51.69 -27.82
N GLU A 583 -77.86 51.49 -28.98
CA GLU A 583 -78.36 51.93 -30.28
C GLU A 583 -79.66 51.20 -30.68
N LEU A 584 -79.77 49.90 -30.38
CA LEU A 584 -80.99 49.12 -30.65
C LEU A 584 -82.15 49.54 -29.75
N ASP A 585 -81.90 49.82 -28.47
CA ASP A 585 -82.90 50.35 -27.54
C ASP A 585 -83.35 51.76 -27.96
N ALA A 586 -82.44 52.62 -28.41
CA ALA A 586 -82.76 53.93 -28.97
C ALA A 586 -83.57 53.80 -30.28
N ALA A 587 -83.21 52.87 -31.17
CA ALA A 587 -83.98 52.56 -32.37
C ALA A 587 -85.36 51.97 -32.05
N GLY A 588 -85.50 51.22 -30.94
CA GLY A 588 -86.76 50.70 -30.43
C GLY A 588 -87.71 51.78 -29.88
N GLN A 589 -87.19 52.94 -29.47
CA GLN A 589 -88.01 54.10 -29.08
C GLN A 589 -88.52 54.92 -30.27
N ALA A 590 -87.87 54.83 -31.44
CA ALA A 590 -88.29 55.52 -32.65
C ALA A 590 -89.71 55.13 -33.17
N PRO A 591 -90.12 53.85 -33.27
CA PRO A 591 -91.47 53.50 -33.73
C PRO A 591 -92.57 54.00 -32.80
N ALA A 592 -92.36 54.05 -31.48
CA ALA A 592 -93.36 54.60 -30.54
C ALA A 592 -93.64 56.10 -30.78
N ALA A 593 -92.63 56.86 -31.22
CA ALA A 593 -92.79 58.25 -31.65
C ALA A 593 -93.45 58.40 -33.04
N VAL A 594 -93.40 57.36 -33.88
CA VAL A 594 -94.03 57.33 -35.22
C VAL A 594 -95.48 56.86 -35.14
N GLU A 595 -95.82 55.89 -34.28
CA GLU A 595 -97.20 55.45 -34.02
C GLU A 595 -98.02 56.60 -33.42
N THR A 596 -97.52 57.25 -32.36
CA THR A 596 -98.18 58.43 -31.77
C THR A 596 -98.35 59.60 -32.75
N ALA A 597 -97.43 59.78 -33.71
CA ALA A 597 -97.55 60.77 -34.78
C ALA A 597 -98.46 60.31 -35.95
N SER A 598 -98.71 59.01 -36.09
CA SER A 598 -99.62 58.43 -37.07
C SER A 598 -101.06 58.49 -36.60
N ASP A 599 -101.32 58.17 -35.33
CA ASP A 599 -102.65 58.26 -34.72
C ASP A 599 -103.17 59.70 -34.73
N ALA A 600 -102.32 60.66 -34.33
CA ALA A 600 -102.64 62.09 -34.42
C ALA A 600 -102.89 62.59 -35.86
N ARG A 601 -102.40 61.88 -36.89
CA ARG A 601 -102.70 62.16 -38.30
C ARG A 601 -104.01 61.54 -38.76
N LEU A 602 -104.37 60.35 -38.25
CA LEU A 602 -105.65 59.71 -38.53
C LEU A 602 -106.80 60.53 -37.93
N ASP A 603 -106.69 60.96 -36.68
CA ASP A 603 -107.65 61.86 -36.02
C ASP A 603 -107.86 63.17 -36.82
N ALA A 604 -106.78 63.75 -37.34
CA ALA A 604 -106.85 64.97 -38.15
C ALA A 604 -107.57 64.76 -39.49
N ILE A 605 -107.34 63.61 -40.14
CA ILE A 605 -108.02 63.24 -41.40
C ILE A 605 -109.51 62.96 -41.16
N GLU A 606 -109.88 62.35 -40.04
CA GLU A 606 -111.27 62.07 -39.69
C GLU A 606 -112.03 63.36 -39.29
N ALA A 607 -111.35 64.32 -38.66
CA ALA A 607 -111.85 65.67 -38.43
C ALA A 607 -112.02 66.49 -39.73
N ASP A 608 -111.15 66.34 -40.71
CA ASP A 608 -111.32 66.97 -42.04
C ASP A 608 -112.43 66.29 -42.86
N ARG A 609 -112.60 64.98 -42.74
CA ARG A 609 -113.70 64.24 -43.37
C ARG A 609 -115.06 64.73 -42.88
N THR A 610 -115.24 64.83 -41.56
CA THR A 610 -116.51 65.31 -40.97
C THR A 610 -116.78 66.78 -41.30
N ARG A 611 -115.74 67.64 -41.39
CA ARG A 611 -115.86 68.99 -41.95
C ARG A 611 -116.34 68.99 -43.41
N MET A 612 -115.78 68.10 -44.24
CA MET A 612 -116.13 67.97 -45.66
C MET A 612 -117.58 67.48 -45.85
N GLU A 613 -118.03 66.52 -45.06
CA GLU A 613 -119.40 65.99 -45.10
C GLU A 613 -120.44 67.06 -44.71
N LEU A 614 -120.16 67.88 -43.69
CA LEU A 614 -121.01 69.04 -43.33
C LEU A 614 -121.02 70.13 -44.43
N ALA A 615 -119.86 70.43 -45.02
CA ALA A 615 -119.77 71.39 -46.13
C ALA A 615 -120.49 70.88 -47.39
N TRP A 616 -120.51 69.56 -47.62
CA TRP A 616 -121.24 68.94 -48.72
C TRP A 616 -122.75 69.05 -48.53
N HIS A 617 -123.30 68.79 -47.34
CA HIS A 617 -124.74 68.96 -47.09
C HIS A 617 -125.22 70.43 -47.12
N ASP A 618 -124.37 71.40 -46.72
CA ASP A 618 -124.67 72.82 -46.93
C ASP A 618 -124.65 73.20 -48.43
N ALA A 619 -123.69 72.66 -49.20
CA ALA A 619 -123.65 72.83 -50.66
C ALA A 619 -124.82 72.14 -51.38
N GLU A 620 -125.27 70.98 -50.90
CA GLU A 620 -126.43 70.22 -51.41
C GLU A 620 -127.74 70.97 -51.14
N SER A 621 -127.91 71.51 -49.92
CA SER A 621 -129.04 72.38 -49.57
C SER A 621 -129.12 73.63 -50.46
N ARG A 622 -127.96 74.23 -50.80
CA ARG A 622 -127.85 75.36 -51.73
C ARG A 622 -128.10 74.94 -53.18
N ALA A 623 -127.72 73.72 -53.57
CA ALA A 623 -127.98 73.17 -54.90
C ALA A 623 -129.46 72.88 -55.14
N ASP A 624 -130.19 72.40 -54.13
CA ASP A 624 -131.65 72.21 -54.19
C ASP A 624 -132.39 73.55 -54.32
N GLU A 625 -131.97 74.57 -53.57
CA GLU A 625 -132.55 75.92 -53.68
C GLU A 625 -132.25 76.56 -55.05
N ALA A 626 -131.03 76.37 -55.56
CA ALA A 626 -130.67 76.76 -56.92
C ALA A 626 -131.41 75.96 -58.01
N MET A 627 -131.75 74.68 -57.77
CA MET A 627 -132.54 73.88 -58.71
C MET A 627 -134.01 74.34 -58.77
N ARG A 628 -134.61 74.77 -57.65
CA ARG A 628 -135.94 75.40 -57.67
C ARG A 628 -135.95 76.66 -58.53
N GLN A 629 -134.95 77.53 -58.38
CA GLN A 629 -134.79 78.73 -59.22
C GLN A 629 -134.49 78.37 -60.69
N ARG A 630 -133.70 77.31 -60.94
CA ARG A 630 -133.39 76.85 -62.29
C ARG A 630 -134.61 76.27 -63.01
N ASP A 631 -135.52 75.61 -62.31
CA ASP A 631 -136.71 75.00 -62.94
C ASP A 631 -137.80 76.03 -63.29
N GLU A 632 -137.86 77.18 -62.60
CA GLU A 632 -138.62 78.35 -63.08
C GLU A 632 -137.98 78.94 -64.36
N ILE A 633 -136.66 79.08 -64.39
CA ILE A 633 -135.91 79.58 -65.56
C ILE A 633 -135.95 78.56 -66.74
N ALA A 634 -136.03 77.26 -66.47
CA ALA A 634 -136.13 76.22 -67.49
C ALA A 634 -137.51 76.18 -68.19
N LYS A 635 -138.58 76.70 -67.55
CA LYS A 635 -139.85 76.98 -68.24
C LYS A 635 -139.70 78.13 -69.25
N ALA A 636 -138.84 79.11 -68.97
CA ALA A 636 -138.58 80.24 -69.88
C ALA A 636 -137.60 79.90 -71.03
N LEU A 637 -136.65 78.98 -70.81
CA LEU A 637 -135.62 78.62 -71.79
C LEU A 637 -135.91 77.37 -72.64
N ARG A 638 -137.12 76.80 -72.57
CA ARG A 638 -137.56 75.71 -73.47
C ARG A 638 -137.85 76.15 -74.92
N LEU A 639 -137.40 77.35 -75.31
CA LEU A 639 -137.72 78.02 -76.56
C LEU A 639 -136.51 78.28 -77.50
N LEU A 640 -135.28 77.95 -77.08
CA LEU A 640 -134.07 78.17 -77.91
C LEU A 640 -133.12 76.95 -77.95
N GLN A 641 -133.14 76.28 -79.11
CA GLN A 641 -132.03 75.70 -79.90
C GLN A 641 -130.75 75.21 -79.16
N VAL A 642 -130.33 73.93 -79.21
CA VAL A 642 -129.93 73.03 -80.34
C VAL A 642 -128.50 73.27 -80.89
N LYS A 643 -127.66 72.20 -80.82
CA LYS A 643 -126.27 72.01 -81.32
C LYS A 643 -125.18 72.71 -80.47
N VAL A 644 -123.94 72.18 -80.27
CA VAL A 644 -123.04 71.38 -81.14
C VAL A 644 -122.26 70.27 -80.36
N ALA A 645 -121.71 69.25 -81.06
CA ALA A 645 -120.86 68.14 -80.56
C ALA A 645 -119.37 68.54 -80.31
N GLY A 646 -118.41 67.75 -79.79
CA GLY A 646 -118.33 66.34 -79.29
C GLY A 646 -117.12 65.55 -79.85
N LYS A 647 -116.39 64.76 -79.01
CA LYS A 647 -115.41 63.62 -79.25
C LYS A 647 -114.51 63.43 -77.99
N LYS A 648 -114.37 62.25 -77.34
CA LYS A 648 -113.60 60.99 -77.64
C LYS A 648 -112.06 61.19 -77.62
N ARG A 649 -111.17 60.32 -77.07
CA ARG A 649 -111.23 58.85 -76.75
C ARG A 649 -110.01 58.34 -75.90
N GLY A 650 -110.15 57.19 -75.19
CA GLY A 650 -109.11 56.14 -74.91
C GLY A 650 -108.53 56.08 -73.46
N ALA A 651 -108.41 54.98 -72.68
CA ALA A 651 -108.20 53.51 -72.86
C ALA A 651 -106.73 53.09 -73.10
N GLN A 652 -106.08 52.06 -72.50
CA GLN A 652 -106.41 50.88 -71.61
C GLN A 652 -105.15 50.51 -70.73
N TYR A 653 -105.22 50.09 -69.44
CA TYR A 653 -105.50 48.76 -68.79
C TYR A 653 -104.32 47.73 -68.64
N LYS A 654 -104.36 46.94 -67.55
CA LYS A 654 -103.55 45.74 -67.14
C LYS A 654 -102.26 45.98 -66.31
N ASP A 655 -101.83 45.11 -65.38
CA ASP A 655 -102.47 43.98 -64.66
C ASP A 655 -101.70 43.68 -63.34
N VAL A 656 -102.24 42.78 -62.50
CA VAL A 656 -101.76 42.38 -61.15
C VAL A 656 -101.08 41.00 -61.18
N GLU A 657 -100.06 40.74 -60.33
CA GLU A 657 -99.99 39.49 -59.54
C GLU A 657 -98.96 39.49 -58.39
N LEU A 658 -99.22 38.63 -57.39
CA LEU A 658 -98.55 38.53 -56.09
C LEU A 658 -98.49 37.05 -55.68
N THR A 659 -97.30 36.47 -55.50
CA THR A 659 -97.04 35.21 -54.75
C THR A 659 -95.54 35.09 -54.44
N SER A 660 -95.03 34.39 -53.43
CA SER A 660 -95.45 34.05 -52.04
C SER A 660 -94.56 32.90 -51.53
N LEU A 661 -94.54 32.69 -50.20
CA LEU A 661 -93.97 31.54 -49.45
C LEU A 661 -92.43 31.52 -49.28
N LEU A 662 -91.87 31.57 -48.06
CA LEU A 662 -92.01 30.70 -46.86
C LEU A 662 -91.20 29.39 -46.98
N GLU A 663 -90.15 29.23 -46.16
CA GLU A 663 -90.20 28.37 -44.95
C GLU A 663 -88.96 28.53 -44.06
N GLY A 664 -89.06 28.04 -42.82
CA GLY A 664 -88.21 28.41 -41.68
C GLY A 664 -87.09 27.41 -41.30
N PRO A 665 -86.54 27.53 -40.06
CA PRO A 665 -85.23 26.99 -39.68
C PRO A 665 -85.28 25.65 -38.93
N THR A 666 -84.12 24.99 -38.76
CA THR A 666 -83.80 24.20 -37.55
C THR A 666 -82.32 23.76 -37.46
N GLN A 667 -81.77 23.83 -36.25
CA GLN A 667 -80.66 23.00 -35.74
C GLN A 667 -81.24 22.06 -34.66
N PRO A 668 -80.48 21.13 -34.04
CA PRO A 668 -79.37 20.30 -34.49
C PRO A 668 -79.69 18.79 -34.30
N SER A 669 -78.76 17.86 -34.57
CA SER A 669 -78.84 16.51 -33.96
C SER A 669 -77.48 15.87 -33.70
N ASP A 670 -77.37 15.29 -32.51
CA ASP A 670 -76.23 14.55 -31.99
C ASP A 670 -76.41 13.05 -32.29
N GLN A 671 -75.37 12.34 -32.71
CA GLN A 671 -75.37 10.86 -32.71
C GLN A 671 -73.96 10.26 -32.84
N ALA A 672 -73.45 9.73 -31.73
CA ALA A 672 -72.18 8.99 -31.69
C ALA A 672 -72.41 7.47 -31.79
N VAL A 673 -71.93 6.83 -32.86
CA VAL A 673 -71.90 5.36 -32.99
C VAL A 673 -70.56 4.88 -33.59
N ARG A 674 -69.94 3.93 -32.87
CA ARG A 674 -68.87 2.95 -33.25
C ARG A 674 -68.00 3.27 -34.47
N ARG A 675 -66.70 3.52 -34.26
CA ARG A 675 -65.67 3.57 -35.32
C ARG A 675 -64.67 2.40 -35.21
N ALA A 676 -64.44 1.75 -36.37
CA ALA A 676 -63.49 0.67 -36.67
C ALA A 676 -63.67 -0.72 -35.99
N LYS A 677 -63.62 -1.76 -36.81
CA LYS A 677 -63.50 -3.18 -36.41
C LYS A 677 -62.03 -3.46 -36.06
N ARG A 678 -61.77 -4.17 -34.95
CA ARG A 678 -60.40 -4.57 -34.57
C ARG A 678 -60.08 -5.97 -35.09
N HIS A 679 -58.93 -6.10 -35.72
CA HIS A 679 -58.42 -7.34 -36.28
C HIS A 679 -57.31 -7.87 -35.36
N ARG A 680 -57.53 -9.08 -34.83
CA ARG A 680 -56.56 -9.81 -34.02
C ARG A 680 -55.87 -10.81 -34.94
N LEU A 681 -54.57 -10.65 -35.11
CA LEU A 681 -53.79 -11.41 -36.09
C LEU A 681 -53.18 -12.63 -35.37
N SER A 682 -53.29 -13.84 -35.94
CA SER A 682 -52.76 -15.06 -35.31
C SER A 682 -51.23 -15.16 -35.37
N THR A 683 -50.61 -14.46 -36.32
CA THR A 683 -49.16 -14.43 -36.52
C THR A 683 -48.52 -13.28 -35.74
N THR A 684 -47.43 -13.56 -35.01
CA THR A 684 -46.66 -12.55 -34.27
C THR A 684 -45.92 -11.61 -35.22
N ILE A 685 -46.53 -10.46 -35.52
CA ILE A 685 -45.91 -9.39 -36.30
C ILE A 685 -45.04 -8.53 -35.37
N LYS A 686 -43.76 -8.38 -35.72
CA LYS A 686 -42.85 -7.45 -35.05
C LYS A 686 -43.17 -6.03 -35.52
N VAL A 687 -43.10 -5.08 -34.59
CA VAL A 687 -43.31 -3.66 -34.85
C VAL A 687 -42.20 -2.85 -34.20
N ASP A 688 -41.95 -1.66 -34.74
CA ASP A 688 -41.03 -0.68 -34.17
C ASP A 688 -41.85 0.49 -33.61
N ILE A 689 -41.52 0.95 -32.40
CA ILE A 689 -42.20 2.04 -31.69
C ILE A 689 -41.12 3.03 -31.24
N ASP A 690 -40.98 4.17 -31.91
CA ASP A 690 -39.89 5.14 -31.67
C ASP A 690 -38.46 4.52 -31.68
N GLY A 691 -38.24 3.39 -32.38
CA GLY A 691 -36.99 2.62 -32.38
C GLY A 691 -36.92 1.48 -31.34
N ASP A 692 -37.88 1.37 -30.42
CA ASP A 692 -37.99 0.24 -29.49
C ASP A 692 -38.80 -0.91 -30.13
N ALA A 693 -38.28 -2.13 -30.06
CA ALA A 693 -38.91 -3.32 -30.66
C ALA A 693 -40.11 -3.82 -29.84
N GLY A 694 -41.25 -4.03 -30.51
CA GLY A 694 -42.49 -4.58 -29.93
C GLY A 694 -43.15 -5.66 -30.80
N GLU A 695 -44.28 -6.17 -30.32
CA GLU A 695 -45.13 -7.14 -31.04
C GLU A 695 -46.56 -6.60 -31.16
N LEU A 696 -47.17 -6.74 -32.34
CA LEU A 696 -48.56 -6.32 -32.59
C LEU A 696 -49.55 -7.34 -31.98
N PHE A 697 -50.57 -6.84 -31.29
CA PHE A 697 -51.60 -7.65 -30.63
C PHE A 697 -52.98 -7.53 -31.29
N ASP A 698 -53.42 -6.29 -31.57
CA ASP A 698 -54.55 -6.01 -32.47
C ASP A 698 -54.29 -4.75 -33.30
N LEU A 699 -54.94 -4.67 -34.46
CA LEU A 699 -54.86 -3.53 -35.37
C LEU A 699 -56.24 -3.13 -35.88
N SER A 700 -56.42 -1.83 -36.10
CA SER A 700 -57.58 -1.21 -36.75
C SER A 700 -57.13 0.09 -37.42
N VAL A 701 -57.93 0.59 -38.36
CA VAL A 701 -57.67 1.87 -39.06
C VAL A 701 -57.44 3.04 -38.09
N GLY A 702 -58.12 3.06 -36.94
CA GLY A 702 -57.98 4.12 -35.94
C GLY A 702 -56.93 3.90 -34.84
N GLY A 703 -56.25 2.74 -34.79
CA GLY A 703 -55.28 2.44 -33.73
C GLY A 703 -54.92 0.97 -33.58
N ALA A 704 -53.92 0.71 -32.74
CA ALA A 704 -53.36 -0.61 -32.49
C ALA A 704 -53.24 -0.94 -30.98
N GLN A 705 -53.23 -2.22 -30.63
CA GLN A 705 -52.65 -2.72 -29.38
C GLN A 705 -51.30 -3.36 -29.65
N VAL A 706 -50.31 -3.05 -28.82
CA VAL A 706 -48.93 -3.54 -28.93
C VAL A 706 -48.42 -4.08 -27.60
N LEU A 707 -47.48 -5.01 -27.66
CA LEU A 707 -46.73 -5.54 -26.53
C LEU A 707 -45.29 -5.00 -26.57
N CYS A 708 -44.91 -4.27 -25.53
CA CYS A 708 -43.62 -3.61 -25.39
C CYS A 708 -42.80 -4.26 -24.25
N PRO A 709 -41.48 -4.44 -24.39
CA PRO A 709 -40.63 -4.92 -23.29
C PRO A 709 -40.38 -3.84 -22.22
N LYS A 710 -40.49 -2.56 -22.60
CA LYS A 710 -40.29 -1.38 -21.74
C LYS A 710 -41.64 -0.71 -21.49
N GLN A 711 -41.80 -0.07 -20.33
CA GLN A 711 -43.02 0.67 -19.99
C GLN A 711 -43.16 1.90 -20.91
N PRO A 712 -44.24 2.01 -21.70
CA PRO A 712 -44.48 3.16 -22.55
C PRO A 712 -45.18 4.29 -21.78
N GLU A 713 -44.82 5.54 -22.09
CA GLU A 713 -45.36 6.75 -21.45
C GLU A 713 -46.77 7.07 -21.99
N VAL A 714 -47.78 7.15 -21.11
CA VAL A 714 -49.14 7.51 -21.52
C VAL A 714 -49.19 8.99 -21.97
N ASN A 715 -50.03 9.28 -22.95
CA ASN A 715 -50.17 10.55 -23.68
C ASN A 715 -48.98 10.96 -24.56
N ARG A 716 -47.88 10.20 -24.61
CA ARG A 716 -46.79 10.41 -25.56
C ARG A 716 -47.25 10.12 -27.01
N LEU A 717 -46.81 10.97 -27.93
CA LEU A 717 -46.90 10.72 -29.37
C LEU A 717 -45.74 9.82 -29.79
N VAL A 718 -46.04 8.73 -30.51
CA VAL A 718 -45.06 7.74 -30.97
C VAL A 718 -45.26 7.43 -32.45
N LYS A 719 -44.17 7.05 -33.13
CA LYS A 719 -44.19 6.53 -34.49
C LYS A 719 -44.18 5.00 -34.44
N LEU A 720 -45.28 4.39 -34.82
CA LEU A 720 -45.41 2.95 -35.01
C LEU A 720 -45.03 2.59 -36.44
N SER A 721 -44.13 1.64 -36.64
CA SER A 721 -43.81 1.08 -37.96
C SER A 721 -44.09 -0.42 -38.00
N LEU A 722 -44.97 -0.83 -38.90
CA LEU A 722 -45.39 -2.21 -39.14
C LEU A 722 -44.43 -2.85 -40.16
N THR A 723 -43.49 -3.65 -39.68
CA THR A 723 -42.47 -4.28 -40.52
C THR A 723 -43.04 -5.53 -41.20
N SER A 724 -43.26 -5.47 -42.52
CA SER A 724 -43.62 -6.62 -43.34
C SER A 724 -42.79 -6.65 -44.62
N ASP A 725 -42.47 -7.86 -45.08
CA ASP A 725 -41.48 -8.16 -46.13
C ASP A 725 -41.74 -7.47 -47.49
N ALA A 726 -42.95 -6.98 -47.72
CA ALA A 726 -43.36 -6.38 -49.00
C ALA A 726 -43.47 -4.84 -49.00
N ASN A 727 -43.79 -4.21 -47.85
CA ASN A 727 -43.83 -2.74 -47.68
C ASN A 727 -44.01 -2.41 -46.17
N PRO A 728 -43.15 -1.58 -45.56
CA PRO A 728 -43.36 -1.12 -44.18
C PRO A 728 -44.38 0.02 -44.11
N VAL A 729 -45.46 -0.17 -43.34
CA VAL A 729 -46.48 0.87 -43.11
C VAL A 729 -46.13 1.63 -41.84
N SER A 730 -46.13 2.97 -41.87
CA SER A 730 -45.76 3.80 -40.71
C SER A 730 -46.88 4.76 -40.34
N CYS A 731 -47.15 4.88 -39.04
CA CYS A 731 -48.28 5.59 -38.46
C CYS A 731 -47.81 6.38 -37.25
N GLU A 732 -48.26 7.63 -37.09
CA GLU A 732 -48.05 8.38 -35.85
C GLU A 732 -49.31 8.24 -34.99
N GLY A 733 -49.14 8.02 -33.68
CA GLY A 733 -50.27 7.88 -32.76
C GLY A 733 -49.91 8.21 -31.32
N ARG A 734 -50.93 8.48 -30.50
CA ARG A 734 -50.78 8.73 -29.06
C ARG A 734 -51.02 7.45 -28.27
N ILE A 735 -50.15 7.15 -27.32
CA ILE A 735 -50.39 6.08 -26.32
C ILE A 735 -51.51 6.54 -25.39
N VAL A 736 -52.66 5.85 -25.43
CA VAL A 736 -53.86 6.21 -24.65
C VAL A 736 -53.87 5.51 -23.29
N TRP A 737 -53.29 4.32 -23.21
CA TRP A 737 -53.14 3.55 -21.97
C TRP A 737 -51.99 2.55 -22.08
N ALA A 738 -51.45 2.16 -20.94
CA ALA A 738 -50.47 1.09 -20.80
C ALA A 738 -50.71 0.32 -19.51
N TRP A 739 -50.64 -1.01 -19.55
CA TRP A 739 -50.71 -1.88 -18.36
C TRP A 739 -49.65 -2.99 -18.42
N LEU A 740 -49.36 -3.62 -17.28
CA LEU A 740 -48.44 -4.76 -17.21
C LEU A 740 -49.21 -6.07 -17.45
N GLU A 741 -48.68 -6.97 -18.29
CA GLU A 741 -49.32 -8.28 -18.45
C GLU A 741 -49.01 -9.24 -17.26
N PRO A 742 -49.97 -10.06 -16.80
CA PRO A 742 -49.73 -11.04 -15.76
C PRO A 742 -48.67 -12.08 -16.14
N HIS A 743 -47.77 -12.38 -15.20
CA HIS A 743 -46.65 -13.30 -15.41
C HIS A 743 -47.11 -14.76 -15.36
N SER A 744 -47.07 -15.43 -16.51
CA SER A 744 -47.09 -16.90 -16.59
C SER A 744 -45.64 -17.41 -16.65
N HIS A 745 -45.36 -18.52 -15.95
CA HIS A 745 -44.01 -19.09 -15.84
C HIS A 745 -43.31 -19.21 -17.21
N GLY A 746 -42.10 -18.65 -17.30
CA GLY A 746 -41.23 -18.76 -18.48
C GLY A 746 -41.35 -17.65 -19.53
N ARG A 747 -42.27 -16.68 -19.39
CA ARG A 747 -42.34 -15.51 -20.28
C ARG A 747 -41.73 -14.25 -19.64
N LYS A 748 -41.06 -13.43 -20.46
CA LYS A 748 -40.47 -12.15 -20.03
C LYS A 748 -41.56 -11.13 -19.70
N LEU A 749 -41.25 -10.21 -18.77
CA LEU A 749 -42.01 -8.98 -18.51
C LEU A 749 -42.38 -8.28 -19.82
N ARG A 750 -43.67 -7.99 -20.02
CA ARG A 750 -44.18 -7.20 -21.14
C ARG A 750 -45.32 -6.29 -20.68
N TYR A 751 -45.34 -5.08 -21.24
CA TYR A 751 -46.42 -4.12 -21.10
C TYR A 751 -47.30 -4.21 -22.34
N ARG A 752 -48.63 -4.17 -22.17
CA ARG A 752 -49.53 -3.94 -23.31
C ARG A 752 -49.94 -2.48 -23.31
N ALA A 753 -49.90 -1.84 -24.48
CA ALA A 753 -50.32 -0.47 -24.67
C ALA A 753 -51.32 -0.34 -25.82
N GLY A 754 -52.25 0.59 -25.67
CA GLY A 754 -53.17 1.01 -26.73
C GLY A 754 -52.69 2.32 -27.35
N ILE A 755 -52.46 2.31 -28.67
CA ILE A 755 -52.07 3.48 -29.47
C ILE A 755 -53.29 3.89 -30.30
N SER A 756 -53.70 5.15 -30.20
CA SER A 756 -54.69 5.78 -31.10
C SER A 756 -53.96 6.54 -32.18
N PHE A 757 -54.21 6.26 -33.45
CA PHE A 757 -53.51 6.97 -34.53
C PHE A 757 -53.97 8.43 -34.62
N THR A 758 -53.01 9.32 -34.85
CA THR A 758 -53.19 10.76 -35.03
C THR A 758 -52.86 11.20 -36.44
N LYS A 759 -52.04 10.43 -37.16
CA LYS A 759 -51.71 10.62 -38.58
C LYS A 759 -51.35 9.27 -39.18
N VAL A 760 -52.13 8.84 -40.15
CA VAL A 760 -52.14 7.49 -40.70
C VAL A 760 -52.57 7.53 -42.15
N ASP A 761 -52.06 6.60 -42.95
CA ASP A 761 -52.59 6.28 -44.28
C ASP A 761 -53.60 5.13 -44.11
N ASP A 762 -54.88 5.48 -44.04
CA ASP A 762 -55.98 4.54 -43.82
C ASP A 762 -56.00 3.43 -44.88
N ALA A 763 -55.70 3.76 -46.14
CA ALA A 763 -55.68 2.80 -47.24
C ALA A 763 -54.50 1.83 -47.12
N ALA A 764 -53.34 2.29 -46.65
CA ALA A 764 -52.19 1.42 -46.38
C ALA A 764 -52.46 0.47 -45.19
N ILE A 765 -53.16 0.91 -44.15
CA ILE A 765 -53.57 0.01 -43.05
C ILE A 765 -54.60 -1.02 -43.51
N ASP A 766 -55.64 -0.62 -44.25
CA ASP A 766 -56.65 -1.57 -44.71
C ASP A 766 -56.08 -2.61 -45.69
N ALA A 767 -55.14 -2.19 -46.55
CA ALA A 767 -54.38 -3.11 -47.40
C ALA A 767 -53.51 -4.08 -46.58
N PHE A 768 -52.85 -3.59 -45.51
CA PHE A 768 -52.06 -4.41 -44.61
C PHE A 768 -52.92 -5.44 -43.86
N ILE A 769 -54.04 -5.01 -43.26
CA ILE A 769 -55.00 -5.87 -42.58
C ILE A 769 -55.51 -6.96 -43.53
N SER A 770 -55.90 -6.58 -44.76
CA SER A 770 -56.38 -7.51 -45.78
C SER A 770 -55.30 -8.54 -46.14
N THR A 771 -54.06 -8.11 -46.33
CA THR A 771 -52.92 -8.98 -46.67
C THR A 771 -52.59 -9.98 -45.56
N GLN A 772 -52.65 -9.56 -44.30
CA GLN A 772 -52.37 -10.46 -43.17
C GLN A 772 -53.54 -11.44 -42.92
N SER A 773 -54.79 -11.02 -43.10
CA SER A 773 -55.93 -11.94 -43.00
C SER A 773 -56.02 -12.95 -44.15
N SER A 774 -55.50 -12.61 -45.34
CA SER A 774 -55.41 -13.55 -46.47
C SER A 774 -54.30 -14.59 -46.34
N LYS A 775 -53.43 -14.49 -45.33
CA LYS A 775 -52.42 -15.53 -44.98
C LYS A 775 -52.94 -16.57 -43.97
N GLU A 776 -54.20 -16.48 -43.54
CA GLU A 776 -54.83 -17.41 -42.58
C GLU A 776 -55.69 -18.52 -43.25
N THR A 777 -55.56 -18.70 -44.57
CA THR A 777 -56.10 -19.85 -45.35
C THR A 777 -55.00 -20.50 -46.17
#